data_AF-A0A7S0KN85-F1
#
_entry.id   AF-A0A7S0KN85-F1
#
_cell.length_a   1.000
_cell.length_b   1.000
_cell.length_c   1.000
_cell.angle_alpha   90.00
_cell.angle_beta   90.00
_cell.angle_gamma   90.00
#
_symmetry.space_group_name_H-M   'P 1'
#
loop_
_entity.id
_entity.type
_entity.pdbx_description
1 polymer ?
#
loop_
_entity_poly.entity_id
_entity_poly.type
_entity_poly.pdbx_seq_one_letter_code
_entity_poly.pdbx_strand_id
1 'polypeptide(L)'
;DVWRMRHDDARRRRRASARTNERTKGVRTRTFASHSRDLTRRDARTHEDGRTHEDGRPTEPPTRALKMSGRRGDVVARRPRARVMRLACVAGAVSALAATSGVAHAASVTSLISTLETGAGDYVTRDLGTASFTYTFGNGETADERLAKALALSEDIAHIVAELNVVQTNWTDIKADYGTDYKYWVETATASPMSLGSNEWDNLVDVPLTPIAASGNAVKSSTPITTYVHAVHTAVVQDSTKTEAAKEMIEKTLWDATIYQASLLHLRRAQDVRNAYCVTPNSAPFDQSDETIINWDIGAALIIGDGYHSILGRANKRGAEFGTMSGSVASAYEKIVKYLRVGQEEKDCAELHEIYEDIEKQMRIVYSQSIIKYAFKLDKAIAAGTASAFSDDQAEGQALYRVIAGDIHYKDDDSAKKATDMFNALFDVRSAPTAHNKYTYGHYCASISHLKRILGLTDAQLGTYYEATAAGVTCDPSSVEFHTIVGSYYPSSTSDESDFDGTFAGAFADAVAMSQNIAHINAEISSFTTDWSDITNDYTESYKKWTEDSPTISNEWTRLVGTPLTSVDPTSTAAAAASPSPISTYLDAAVDAASTSANRDAAKEMIEKTLWDATLYHGSLNFLNRAQYDDDDSNPSNNICVDSTTTRSAATKLAWDIGAALIIGDGYYSILGRANKRGAEF
;
A
#
# COMPACT_ATOMS: atom_id res chain seq x y z
N ASP A 1 -10.20 24.52 5.40
CA ASP A 1 -9.66 25.46 6.41
C ASP A 1 -9.79 25.01 7.86
N VAL A 2 -10.96 24.58 8.33
CA VAL A 2 -11.13 24.03 9.71
C VAL A 2 -10.26 22.77 9.96
N TRP A 3 -10.10 21.92 8.94
CA TRP A 3 -9.24 20.74 8.98
C TRP A 3 -7.73 21.09 9.10
N ARG A 4 -7.28 22.12 8.37
CA ARG A 4 -5.89 22.61 8.40
C ARG A 4 -5.58 23.27 9.75
N MET A 5 -6.54 24.00 10.34
CA MET A 5 -6.42 24.59 11.68
C MET A 5 -6.32 23.55 12.81
N ARG A 6 -7.08 22.45 12.76
CA ARG A 6 -7.01 21.40 13.80
C ARG A 6 -5.70 20.60 13.72
N HIS A 7 -5.18 20.39 12.51
CA HIS A 7 -3.92 19.67 12.29
C HIS A 7 -2.69 20.48 12.75
N ASP A 8 -2.75 21.81 12.62
CA ASP A 8 -1.69 22.71 13.11
C ASP A 8 -1.71 22.85 14.64
N ASP A 9 -2.89 22.80 15.28
CA ASP A 9 -3.00 22.83 16.75
C ASP A 9 -2.45 21.55 17.39
N ALA A 10 -2.72 20.39 16.79
CA ALA A 10 -2.15 19.11 17.21
C ALA A 10 -0.60 19.09 17.08
N ARG A 11 -0.04 19.65 16.00
CA ARG A 11 1.42 19.78 15.82
C ARG A 11 2.05 20.74 16.83
N ARG A 12 1.37 21.83 17.20
CA ARG A 12 1.85 22.78 18.23
C ARG A 12 1.87 22.15 19.62
N ARG A 13 0.87 21.35 19.98
CA ARG A 13 0.82 20.63 21.27
C ARG A 13 1.92 19.58 21.39
N ARG A 14 2.21 18.84 20.31
CA ARG A 14 3.34 17.87 20.27
C ARG A 14 4.71 18.55 20.42
N ARG A 15 4.93 19.71 19.78
CA ARG A 15 6.18 20.49 19.94
C ARG A 15 6.35 21.10 21.34
N ALA A 16 5.27 21.45 22.02
CA ALA A 16 5.32 21.95 23.39
C ALA A 16 5.71 20.85 24.40
N SER A 17 5.23 19.62 24.19
CA SER A 17 5.54 18.45 25.03
C SER A 17 7.00 17.97 24.84
N ALA A 18 7.53 18.00 23.61
CA ALA A 18 8.94 17.70 23.35
C ALA A 18 9.90 18.70 24.03
N ARG A 19 9.56 20.00 24.04
CA ARG A 19 10.36 21.06 24.71
C ARG A 19 10.35 20.97 26.23
N THR A 20 9.35 20.32 26.84
CA THR A 20 9.31 20.13 28.29
C THR A 20 10.21 18.98 28.73
N ASN A 21 10.39 17.94 27.90
CA ASN A 21 11.29 16.81 28.17
C ASN A 21 12.79 17.15 28.01
N GLU A 22 13.16 18.12 27.17
CA GLU A 22 14.56 18.57 27.05
C GLU A 22 15.02 19.45 28.23
N ARG A 23 14.08 20.08 28.96
CA ARG A 23 14.42 20.99 30.06
C ARG A 23 14.78 20.27 31.37
N THR A 24 14.47 18.98 31.48
CA THR A 24 14.72 18.16 32.68
C THR A 24 16.01 17.36 32.65
N LYS A 25 16.75 17.32 31.52
CA LYS A 25 17.97 16.50 31.38
C LYS A 25 19.31 17.27 31.36
N GLY A 26 19.33 18.59 31.57
CA GLY A 26 20.54 19.39 31.41
C GLY A 26 21.04 20.13 32.65
N VAL A 27 21.56 19.43 33.67
CA VAL A 27 22.32 20.06 34.77
C VAL A 27 23.63 19.28 35.01
N ARG A 28 24.71 19.65 34.32
CA ARG A 28 26.03 20.01 34.92
C ARG A 28 27.16 20.23 33.91
N THR A 29 27.98 21.22 34.31
CA THR A 29 29.40 21.53 34.00
C THR A 29 29.82 22.10 32.65
N ARG A 30 30.14 23.41 32.72
CA ARG A 30 30.91 24.25 31.78
C ARG A 30 32.40 23.88 31.78
N THR A 31 33.08 24.02 30.64
CA THR A 31 34.37 24.74 30.59
C THR A 31 34.58 25.36 29.19
N PHE A 32 35.13 26.58 29.20
CA PHE A 32 35.40 27.51 28.09
C PHE A 32 36.55 27.06 27.17
N ALA A 33 36.46 27.37 25.87
CA ALA A 33 37.49 28.12 25.13
C ALA A 33 36.95 28.56 23.74
N SER A 34 37.10 29.85 23.46
CA SER A 34 36.76 30.55 22.23
C SER A 34 37.83 30.36 21.14
N HIS A 35 37.46 30.52 19.86
CA HIS A 35 38.12 31.44 18.92
C HIS A 35 37.25 31.64 17.65
N SER A 36 37.11 32.92 17.28
CA SER A 36 36.35 33.48 16.15
C SER A 36 37.20 33.51 14.87
N ARG A 37 36.55 33.46 13.70
CA ARG A 37 36.89 34.30 12.54
C ARG A 37 35.74 34.38 11.53
N ASP A 38 35.17 35.58 11.45
CA ASP A 38 34.40 36.14 10.34
C ASP A 38 35.26 36.26 9.08
N LEU A 39 34.63 36.11 7.90
CA LEU A 39 34.92 36.94 6.72
C LEU A 39 33.66 37.08 5.84
N THR A 40 33.24 38.33 5.68
CA THR A 40 32.26 38.84 4.70
C THR A 40 33.00 39.60 3.59
N ARG A 41 32.54 39.51 2.32
CA ARG A 41 32.25 40.66 1.41
C ARG A 41 32.17 40.33 -0.09
N ARG A 42 31.07 40.85 -0.67
CA ARG A 42 30.92 41.78 -1.83
C ARG A 42 30.65 41.27 -3.26
N ASP A 43 29.54 41.85 -3.77
CA ASP A 43 29.06 42.03 -5.14
C ASP A 43 30.00 42.81 -6.09
N ALA A 44 29.90 42.58 -7.41
CA ALA A 44 29.22 43.48 -8.38
C ALA A 44 29.69 43.39 -9.86
N ARG A 45 28.71 43.48 -10.79
CA ARG A 45 28.66 44.17 -12.12
C ARG A 45 29.04 43.50 -13.48
N THR A 46 27.99 43.26 -14.27
CA THR A 46 27.57 43.79 -15.62
C THR A 46 28.50 43.95 -16.85
N HIS A 47 27.99 43.39 -17.98
CA HIS A 47 27.91 43.84 -19.40
C HIS A 47 29.16 44.12 -20.27
N GLU A 48 29.22 43.45 -21.44
CA GLU A 48 29.54 44.08 -22.74
C GLU A 48 29.08 43.23 -23.96
N ASP A 49 28.65 43.93 -25.02
CA ASP A 49 28.12 43.47 -26.31
C ASP A 49 29.21 43.17 -27.36
N GLY A 50 28.89 42.37 -28.39
CA GLY A 50 29.66 42.31 -29.64
C GLY A 50 29.10 41.35 -30.71
N ARG A 51 28.43 41.90 -31.74
CA ARG A 51 27.92 41.21 -32.96
C ARG A 51 29.01 40.96 -34.01
N THR A 52 28.79 39.99 -34.92
CA THR A 52 28.78 40.20 -36.39
C THR A 52 28.13 39.01 -37.15
N HIS A 53 27.63 39.34 -38.34
CA HIS A 53 26.74 38.63 -39.29
C HIS A 53 27.35 37.43 -40.05
N GLU A 54 26.50 36.51 -40.55
CA GLU A 54 26.37 36.24 -42.01
C GLU A 54 25.10 35.42 -42.38
N ASP A 55 24.60 35.70 -43.59
CA ASP A 55 23.28 35.40 -44.16
C ASP A 55 23.16 34.01 -44.83
N GLY A 56 21.93 33.53 -45.03
CA GLY A 56 21.66 32.45 -45.99
C GLY A 56 20.27 31.80 -45.94
N ARG A 57 19.24 32.45 -46.49
CA ARG A 57 17.97 31.85 -46.95
C ARG A 57 17.87 32.08 -48.48
N PRO A 58 17.14 31.27 -49.28
CA PRO A 58 15.69 31.48 -49.39
C PRO A 58 14.80 30.29 -49.86
N THR A 59 13.48 30.56 -49.80
CA THR A 59 12.33 30.06 -50.59
C THR A 59 11.35 29.04 -49.97
N GLU A 60 10.24 29.59 -49.42
CA GLU A 60 8.86 29.06 -49.57
C GLU A 60 8.27 29.53 -50.95
N PRO A 61 6.98 29.39 -51.38
CA PRO A 61 5.72 28.96 -50.71
C PRO A 61 4.76 28.16 -51.68
N PRO A 62 3.38 28.16 -51.64
CA PRO A 62 2.39 28.77 -50.72
C PRO A 62 1.05 28.03 -50.40
N THR A 63 0.31 28.65 -49.46
CA THR A 63 -1.17 28.84 -49.33
C THR A 63 -2.05 27.68 -48.83
N ARG A 64 -3.02 27.90 -47.91
CA ARG A 64 -4.09 28.92 -47.95
C ARG A 64 -4.75 29.18 -46.57
N ALA A 65 -5.18 30.42 -46.39
CA ALA A 65 -5.82 31.00 -45.20
C ALA A 65 -7.35 30.89 -45.18
N LEU A 66 -7.95 31.07 -44.00
CA LEU A 66 -9.25 31.73 -43.84
C LEU A 66 -9.35 32.46 -42.48
N LYS A 67 -9.52 33.79 -42.56
CA LYS A 67 -9.90 34.75 -41.51
C LYS A 67 -11.41 34.89 -41.49
N MET A 68 -11.99 35.22 -40.32
CA MET A 68 -12.76 36.47 -40.04
C MET A 68 -13.28 36.43 -38.58
N SER A 69 -12.85 37.38 -37.72
CA SER A 69 -13.58 38.59 -37.27
C SER A 69 -14.75 38.26 -36.32
N GLY A 70 -14.92 38.79 -35.10
CA GLY A 70 -14.39 39.96 -34.43
C GLY A 70 -15.57 40.72 -33.79
N ARG A 71 -15.58 40.95 -32.46
CA ARG A 71 -16.26 42.11 -31.85
C ARG A 71 -15.92 42.28 -30.37
N ARG A 72 -15.53 43.52 -30.03
CA ARG A 72 -15.34 44.08 -28.68
C ARG A 72 -16.68 44.33 -28.01
N GLY A 73 -16.68 44.27 -26.68
CA GLY A 73 -17.69 44.85 -25.81
C GLY A 73 -17.23 44.81 -24.35
N ASP A 74 -16.59 45.89 -23.90
CA ASP A 74 -16.49 46.23 -22.46
C ASP A 74 -17.90 46.54 -21.93
N VAL A 75 -18.19 46.19 -20.67
CA VAL A 75 -19.00 46.96 -19.69
C VAL A 75 -19.26 46.15 -18.41
N VAL A 76 -18.79 46.72 -17.29
CA VAL A 76 -19.35 46.72 -15.93
C VAL A 76 -19.25 45.48 -15.04
N ALA A 77 -18.44 45.66 -14.00
CA ALA A 77 -18.40 44.91 -12.75
C ALA A 77 -19.79 44.80 -12.08
N ARG A 78 -20.19 43.57 -11.76
CA ARG A 78 -21.19 43.29 -10.71
C ARG A 78 -20.74 42.10 -9.87
N ARG A 79 -20.52 42.37 -8.57
CA ARG A 79 -20.38 41.37 -7.49
C ARG A 79 -21.65 40.50 -7.43
N PRO A 80 -21.56 39.16 -7.28
CA PRO A 80 -22.68 38.40 -6.79
C PRO A 80 -22.74 38.52 -5.26
N ARG A 81 -23.90 38.96 -4.77
CA ARG A 81 -24.27 38.98 -3.35
C ARG A 81 -24.25 37.54 -2.81
N ALA A 82 -23.52 37.32 -1.74
CA ALA A 82 -23.66 36.13 -0.90
C ALA A 82 -25.12 36.05 -0.40
N ARG A 83 -25.85 35.02 -0.84
CA ARG A 83 -27.08 34.60 -0.18
C ARG A 83 -26.66 33.90 1.11
N VAL A 84 -26.98 34.53 2.24
CA VAL A 84 -26.97 33.90 3.56
C VAL A 84 -28.07 32.85 3.57
N MET A 85 -27.70 31.57 3.45
CA MET A 85 -28.59 30.46 3.72
C MET A 85 -28.43 30.10 5.20
N ARG A 86 -29.53 30.27 5.95
CA ARG A 86 -29.59 29.97 7.39
C ARG A 86 -29.41 28.45 7.57
N LEU A 87 -28.34 28.08 8.25
CA LEU A 87 -28.13 26.75 8.83
C LEU A 87 -29.19 26.56 9.94
N ALA A 88 -30.09 25.61 9.78
CA ALA A 88 -30.95 25.16 10.87
C ALA A 88 -30.14 24.16 11.71
N CYS A 89 -29.65 24.62 12.87
CA CYS A 89 -29.20 23.74 13.94
C CYS A 89 -30.41 22.97 14.49
N VAL A 90 -30.46 21.66 14.26
CA VAL A 90 -31.22 20.72 15.09
C VAL A 90 -30.28 19.56 15.44
N ALA A 91 -29.32 19.84 16.32
CA ALA A 91 -28.47 18.84 16.96
C ALA A 91 -27.93 19.44 18.28
N GLY A 92 -28.83 19.73 19.20
CA GLY A 92 -28.47 20.45 20.43
C GLY A 92 -29.60 20.54 21.43
N ALA A 93 -30.21 19.42 21.80
CA ALA A 93 -31.12 19.34 22.95
C ALA A 93 -31.43 17.91 23.41
N VAL A 94 -30.45 17.00 23.56
CA VAL A 94 -30.67 15.74 24.33
C VAL A 94 -29.51 15.37 25.27
N SER A 95 -28.34 16.01 25.20
CA SER A 95 -27.17 15.58 26.01
C SER A 95 -27.04 16.26 27.38
N ALA A 96 -28.13 16.32 28.16
CA ALA A 96 -28.05 16.73 29.57
C ALA A 96 -29.22 16.19 30.41
N LEU A 97 -29.21 14.89 30.73
CA LEU A 97 -29.54 14.34 32.05
C LEU A 97 -29.40 12.81 32.05
N ALA A 98 -29.06 12.26 33.22
CA ALA A 98 -29.02 10.83 33.57
C ALA A 98 -27.74 10.04 33.21
N ALA A 99 -26.63 10.50 33.77
CA ALA A 99 -25.72 9.57 34.44
C ALA A 99 -26.42 9.03 35.70
N THR A 100 -26.19 7.76 36.01
CA THR A 100 -26.63 6.96 37.19
C THR A 100 -27.90 6.11 37.03
N SER A 101 -27.70 4.82 37.31
CA SER A 101 -28.64 3.68 37.38
C SER A 101 -29.03 3.00 36.06
N GLY A 102 -28.67 1.72 35.97
CA GLY A 102 -29.11 0.83 34.91
C GLY A 102 -30.63 0.60 34.94
N VAL A 103 -31.13 0.20 33.77
CA VAL A 103 -32.53 -0.10 33.43
C VAL A 103 -33.41 1.14 33.21
N ALA A 104 -33.49 1.58 31.95
CA ALA A 104 -34.74 1.82 31.20
C ALA A 104 -34.44 2.64 29.94
N HIS A 105 -34.37 1.99 28.78
CA HIS A 105 -34.60 2.62 27.46
C HIS A 105 -35.62 1.78 26.70
N ALA A 106 -36.86 1.80 27.18
CA ALA A 106 -38.03 1.43 26.42
C ALA A 106 -38.91 2.68 26.30
N ALA A 107 -38.47 3.65 25.50
CA ALA A 107 -39.26 4.79 25.10
C ALA A 107 -39.67 4.61 23.63
N SER A 108 -40.90 4.14 23.42
CA SER A 108 -41.72 4.28 22.20
C SER A 108 -40.96 4.24 20.85
N VAL A 109 -40.49 3.05 20.50
CA VAL A 109 -40.05 2.63 19.16
C VAL A 109 -41.25 2.60 18.21
N THR A 110 -41.66 3.75 17.66
CA THR A 110 -42.77 3.80 16.67
C THR A 110 -42.52 4.78 15.53
N SER A 111 -41.29 5.29 15.42
CA SER A 111 -40.82 6.21 14.38
C SER A 111 -39.32 5.97 14.14
N LEU A 112 -38.89 4.70 14.11
CA LEU A 112 -37.49 4.37 13.95
C LEU A 112 -37.09 4.58 12.49
N ILE A 113 -36.66 5.82 12.23
CA ILE A 113 -35.87 6.33 11.11
C ILE A 113 -36.29 5.76 9.77
N SER A 114 -37.14 6.49 9.04
CA SER A 114 -37.45 6.20 7.64
C SER A 114 -36.30 6.53 6.70
N THR A 115 -35.22 7.18 7.15
CA THR A 115 -34.25 7.80 6.24
C THR A 115 -32.85 7.95 6.86
N LEU A 116 -31.86 7.31 6.26
CA LEU A 116 -30.43 7.44 6.55
C LEU A 116 -29.83 8.44 5.56
N GLU A 117 -29.46 9.63 6.04
CA GLU A 117 -28.86 10.66 5.20
C GLU A 117 -27.43 10.29 4.81
N THR A 118 -27.10 10.41 3.52
CA THR A 118 -25.73 10.14 3.03
C THR A 118 -25.27 11.24 2.09
N GLY A 119 -23.94 11.40 1.94
CA GLY A 119 -23.36 12.35 0.99
C GLY A 119 -23.63 12.00 -0.49
N ALA A 120 -24.15 10.80 -0.77
CA ALA A 120 -24.60 10.32 -2.09
C ALA A 120 -26.14 10.22 -2.17
N GLY A 121 -26.84 10.99 -1.33
CA GLY A 121 -28.30 11.04 -1.18
C GLY A 121 -28.80 10.09 -0.10
N ASP A 122 -30.09 10.14 0.19
CA ASP A 122 -30.65 9.42 1.33
C ASP A 122 -30.98 7.95 1.02
N TYR A 123 -30.80 7.06 1.99
CA TYR A 123 -31.30 5.68 1.94
C TYR A 123 -32.55 5.60 2.82
N VAL A 124 -33.69 5.28 2.23
CA VAL A 124 -34.97 5.21 2.95
C VAL A 124 -35.18 3.76 3.37
N THR A 125 -35.10 3.47 4.66
CA THR A 125 -35.48 2.14 5.17
C THR A 125 -36.96 1.92 4.91
N ARG A 126 -37.37 0.68 4.65
CA ARG A 126 -38.79 0.40 4.42
C ARG A 126 -39.57 0.55 5.73
N ASP A 127 -40.77 1.12 5.65
CA ASP A 127 -41.61 1.38 6.82
C ASP A 127 -42.09 0.08 7.47
N LEU A 128 -41.38 -0.31 8.55
CA LEU A 128 -41.64 -1.50 9.34
C LEU A 128 -42.87 -1.31 10.26
N GLY A 129 -43.37 -0.08 10.43
CA GLY A 129 -44.45 0.28 11.36
C GLY A 129 -45.86 0.03 10.84
N THR A 130 -46.01 -0.48 9.62
CA THR A 130 -47.33 -0.88 9.10
C THR A 130 -47.75 -2.21 9.72
N ALA A 131 -49.05 -2.39 10.02
CA ALA A 131 -49.60 -3.61 10.65
C ALA A 131 -49.36 -4.92 9.84
N SER A 132 -48.75 -4.82 8.66
CA SER A 132 -48.39 -5.90 7.75
C SER A 132 -46.95 -6.41 7.89
N PHE A 133 -46.04 -5.71 8.58
CA PHE A 133 -44.63 -6.11 8.69
C PHE A 133 -44.32 -6.65 10.09
N THR A 134 -44.20 -7.98 10.24
CA THR A 134 -43.99 -8.62 11.56
C THR A 134 -42.97 -9.76 11.47
N TYR A 135 -41.69 -9.41 11.33
CA TYR A 135 -40.62 -10.39 11.39
C TYR A 135 -39.98 -10.43 12.79
N THR A 136 -39.75 -11.63 13.30
CA THR A 136 -39.05 -11.90 14.56
C THR A 136 -37.93 -12.91 14.31
N PHE A 137 -36.72 -12.55 14.68
CA PHE A 137 -35.56 -13.41 14.53
C PHE A 137 -35.63 -14.59 15.51
N GLY A 138 -34.86 -15.66 15.24
CA GLY A 138 -34.90 -16.89 16.04
C GLY A 138 -34.54 -16.73 17.53
N ASN A 139 -33.95 -15.61 17.93
CA ASN A 139 -33.66 -15.24 19.32
C ASN A 139 -34.81 -14.45 20.01
N GLY A 140 -35.95 -14.26 19.33
CA GLY A 140 -37.12 -13.52 19.85
C GLY A 140 -37.06 -12.00 19.63
N GLU A 141 -36.02 -11.50 19.00
CA GLU A 141 -35.84 -10.08 18.70
C GLU A 141 -36.68 -9.66 17.48
N THR A 142 -37.34 -8.52 17.58
CA THR A 142 -38.13 -7.96 16.47
C THR A 142 -37.24 -7.31 15.41
N ALA A 143 -37.77 -7.17 14.19
CA ALA A 143 -37.14 -6.42 13.10
C ALA A 143 -36.66 -5.03 13.53
N ASP A 144 -37.54 -4.26 14.18
CA ASP A 144 -37.26 -2.89 14.64
C ASP A 144 -36.15 -2.85 15.68
N GLU A 145 -36.17 -3.77 16.65
CA GLU A 145 -35.13 -3.85 17.68
C GLU A 145 -33.76 -4.13 17.07
N ARG A 146 -33.67 -5.06 16.10
CA ARG A 146 -32.39 -5.38 15.46
C ARG A 146 -31.88 -4.24 14.58
N LEU A 147 -32.77 -3.59 13.82
CA LEU A 147 -32.39 -2.43 13.01
C LEU A 147 -31.91 -1.27 13.89
N ALA A 148 -32.58 -1.03 15.03
CA ALA A 148 -32.15 -0.01 16.00
C ALA A 148 -30.73 -0.31 16.54
N LYS A 149 -30.44 -1.57 16.86
CA LYS A 149 -29.08 -1.97 17.28
C LYS A 149 -28.05 -1.81 16.17
N ALA A 150 -28.41 -2.11 14.92
CA ALA A 150 -27.50 -1.93 13.79
C ALA A 150 -27.06 -0.47 13.63
N LEU A 151 -27.99 0.47 13.84
CA LEU A 151 -27.73 1.90 13.81
C LEU A 151 -26.92 2.38 15.03
N ALA A 152 -27.12 1.75 16.20
CA ALA A 152 -26.37 2.05 17.41
C ALA A 152 -24.92 1.54 17.36
N LEU A 153 -24.59 0.55 16.53
CA LEU A 153 -23.25 -0.06 16.50
C LEU A 153 -22.13 0.96 16.24
N SER A 154 -22.35 1.98 15.40
CA SER A 154 -21.35 3.04 15.20
C SER A 154 -21.13 3.90 16.45
N GLU A 155 -22.16 4.08 17.28
CA GLU A 155 -22.05 4.76 18.57
C GLU A 155 -21.29 3.89 19.58
N ASP A 156 -21.54 2.58 19.59
CA ASP A 156 -20.81 1.62 20.42
C ASP A 156 -19.32 1.59 20.03
N ILE A 157 -19.00 1.69 18.73
CA ILE A 157 -17.62 1.83 18.23
C ILE A 157 -17.00 3.12 18.75
N ALA A 158 -17.71 4.24 18.64
CA ALA A 158 -17.22 5.51 19.16
C ALA A 158 -16.95 5.45 20.67
N HIS A 159 -17.78 4.72 21.42
CA HIS A 159 -17.61 4.49 22.86
C HIS A 159 -16.33 3.72 23.15
N ILE A 160 -16.11 2.56 22.51
CA ILE A 160 -14.88 1.78 22.71
C ILE A 160 -13.63 2.57 22.28
N VAL A 161 -13.70 3.32 21.19
CA VAL A 161 -12.59 4.19 20.78
C VAL A 161 -12.27 5.23 21.86
N ALA A 162 -13.29 5.79 22.53
CA ALA A 162 -13.07 6.69 23.65
C ALA A 162 -12.39 5.99 24.83
N GLU A 163 -12.78 4.75 25.15
CA GLU A 163 -12.16 3.94 26.21
C GLU A 163 -10.71 3.54 25.90
N LEU A 164 -10.41 3.18 24.66
CA LEU A 164 -9.04 2.89 24.22
C LEU A 164 -8.13 4.11 24.38
N ASN A 165 -8.67 5.32 24.28
CA ASN A 165 -7.93 6.57 24.34
C ASN A 165 -7.72 7.14 25.77
N VAL A 166 -8.16 6.44 26.82
CA VAL A 166 -7.88 6.85 28.20
C VAL A 166 -6.43 6.54 28.61
N VAL A 167 -5.93 7.21 29.66
CA VAL A 167 -4.54 7.08 30.13
C VAL A 167 -4.17 5.64 30.52
N GLN A 168 -5.14 4.91 31.08
CA GLN A 168 -4.99 3.50 31.43
C GLN A 168 -6.19 2.72 30.91
N THR A 169 -6.06 2.16 29.71
CA THR A 169 -7.08 1.32 29.09
C THR A 169 -7.41 0.13 29.97
N ASN A 170 -8.69 -0.07 30.27
CA ASN A 170 -9.17 -1.26 30.94
C ASN A 170 -9.35 -2.39 29.91
N TRP A 171 -8.29 -3.13 29.62
CA TRP A 171 -8.33 -4.21 28.64
C TRP A 171 -9.38 -5.29 28.94
N THR A 172 -9.74 -5.49 30.22
CA THR A 172 -10.79 -6.43 30.60
C THR A 172 -12.19 -5.92 30.23
N ASP A 173 -12.46 -4.61 30.35
CA ASP A 173 -13.68 -3.97 29.80
C ASP A 173 -13.75 -4.17 28.30
N ILE A 174 -12.70 -3.78 27.58
CA ILE A 174 -12.67 -3.83 26.11
C ILE A 174 -13.01 -5.24 25.61
N LYS A 175 -12.50 -6.27 26.30
CA LYS A 175 -12.83 -7.67 25.99
C LYS A 175 -14.29 -8.01 26.33
N ALA A 176 -14.82 -7.51 27.44
CA ALA A 176 -16.20 -7.72 27.86
C ALA A 176 -17.20 -7.01 26.93
N ASP A 177 -16.91 -5.77 26.53
CA ASP A 177 -17.71 -4.98 25.59
C ASP A 177 -17.72 -5.66 24.22
N TYR A 178 -16.57 -6.13 23.73
CA TYR A 178 -16.53 -6.95 22.53
C TYR A 178 -17.46 -8.17 22.63
N GLY A 179 -17.42 -8.88 23.76
CA GLY A 179 -18.27 -10.04 23.99
C GLY A 179 -19.77 -9.72 24.06
N THR A 180 -20.13 -8.51 24.46
CA THR A 180 -21.51 -8.06 24.66
C THR A 180 -22.10 -7.46 23.38
N ASP A 181 -21.36 -6.55 22.74
CA ASP A 181 -21.92 -5.67 21.72
C ASP A 181 -21.52 -6.08 20.29
N TYR A 182 -20.33 -6.67 20.11
CA TYR A 182 -19.75 -6.90 18.78
C TYR A 182 -19.86 -8.35 18.33
N LYS A 183 -19.54 -9.27 19.25
CA LYS A 183 -19.64 -10.72 19.01
C LYS A 183 -21.02 -11.12 18.53
N TYR A 184 -22.05 -10.42 19.01
CA TYR A 184 -23.44 -10.58 18.59
C TYR A 184 -23.60 -10.55 17.05
N TRP A 185 -22.95 -9.60 16.38
CA TRP A 185 -23.13 -9.35 14.94
C TRP A 185 -22.42 -10.35 14.03
N VAL A 186 -21.27 -10.87 14.46
CA VAL A 186 -20.38 -11.65 13.59
C VAL A 186 -20.30 -13.12 13.95
N GLU A 187 -20.49 -13.49 15.21
CA GLU A 187 -20.27 -14.88 15.65
C GLU A 187 -21.52 -15.52 16.23
N THR A 188 -22.29 -14.79 17.03
CA THR A 188 -23.60 -15.29 17.52
C THR A 188 -24.60 -15.43 16.38
N ALA A 189 -24.51 -14.54 15.39
CA ALA A 189 -25.26 -14.62 14.14
C ALA A 189 -24.97 -15.91 13.33
N THR A 190 -23.84 -16.58 13.57
CA THR A 190 -23.41 -17.79 12.84
C THR A 190 -23.66 -19.10 13.59
N ALA A 191 -23.87 -19.05 14.90
CA ALA A 191 -23.99 -20.23 15.79
C ALA A 191 -25.43 -20.71 16.04
N SER A 192 -26.43 -20.00 15.50
CA SER A 192 -27.87 -20.32 15.60
C SER A 192 -28.26 -21.26 14.44
N PRO A 193 -29.45 -21.93 14.42
CA PRO A 193 -30.00 -22.58 13.21
C PRO A 193 -30.03 -21.68 11.94
N MET A 194 -29.74 -20.39 12.09
CA MET A 194 -29.27 -19.47 11.05
C MET A 194 -27.74 -19.55 10.91
N SER A 195 -27.17 -20.57 10.24
CA SER A 195 -25.73 -20.51 9.90
C SER A 195 -25.54 -19.48 8.77
N LEU A 196 -25.43 -18.20 9.13
CA LEU A 196 -25.07 -17.16 8.19
C LEU A 196 -23.60 -17.35 7.85
N GLY A 197 -23.30 -17.83 6.64
CA GLY A 197 -22.00 -17.64 6.01
C GLY A 197 -22.04 -16.35 5.19
N SER A 198 -20.88 -15.74 4.93
CA SER A 198 -20.63 -14.79 3.83
C SER A 198 -19.45 -15.33 3.01
N ASN A 199 -19.30 -14.93 1.75
CA ASN A 199 -18.16 -15.41 0.95
C ASN A 199 -16.85 -15.14 1.70
N GLU A 200 -16.69 -13.92 2.20
CA GLU A 200 -15.54 -13.56 3.03
C GLU A 200 -15.47 -14.34 4.35
N TRP A 201 -16.57 -14.48 5.11
CA TRP A 201 -16.54 -15.16 6.42
C TRP A 201 -16.17 -16.63 6.29
N ASP A 202 -16.76 -17.32 5.31
CA ASP A 202 -16.49 -18.73 5.01
C ASP A 202 -15.02 -18.91 4.60
N ASN A 203 -14.43 -17.94 3.92
CA ASN A 203 -13.01 -17.95 3.58
C ASN A 203 -12.12 -17.57 4.78
N LEU A 204 -12.54 -16.62 5.60
CA LEU A 204 -11.78 -16.08 6.72
C LEU A 204 -11.56 -17.12 7.83
N VAL A 205 -12.54 -18.00 8.08
CA VAL A 205 -12.37 -19.11 9.03
C VAL A 205 -11.27 -20.09 8.62
N ASP A 206 -10.95 -20.13 7.32
CA ASP A 206 -9.90 -20.96 6.76
C ASP A 206 -8.53 -20.27 6.70
N VAL A 207 -8.46 -18.96 6.98
CA VAL A 207 -7.19 -18.23 7.06
C VAL A 207 -6.52 -18.50 8.40
N PRO A 208 -5.27 -19.01 8.41
CA PRO A 208 -4.49 -19.09 9.64
C PRO A 208 -4.22 -17.67 10.16
N LEU A 209 -4.76 -17.33 11.34
CA LEU A 209 -4.55 -16.01 11.91
C LEU A 209 -3.11 -15.88 12.41
N THR A 210 -2.36 -14.91 11.88
CA THR A 210 -0.99 -14.63 12.34
C THR A 210 -1.00 -14.39 13.85
N PRO A 211 -0.18 -15.13 14.63
CA PRO A 211 -0.13 -14.99 16.08
C PRO A 211 0.32 -13.59 16.47
N ILE A 212 -0.18 -13.09 17.59
CA ILE A 212 0.25 -11.80 18.17
C ILE A 212 1.17 -12.04 19.38
N ALA A 213 1.02 -13.18 20.06
CA ALA A 213 1.91 -13.60 21.12
C ALA A 213 3.26 -14.07 20.57
N ALA A 214 4.32 -13.91 21.36
CA ALA A 214 5.70 -14.23 20.98
C ALA A 214 5.91 -15.74 20.69
N SER A 215 5.06 -16.61 21.22
CA SER A 215 5.02 -18.04 20.92
C SER A 215 3.65 -18.43 20.38
N GLY A 216 3.63 -19.17 19.28
CA GLY A 216 2.39 -19.66 18.67
C GLY A 216 2.55 -19.89 17.17
N ASN A 217 1.85 -20.91 16.67
CA ASN A 217 1.66 -21.12 15.23
C ASN A 217 0.39 -20.38 14.80
N ALA A 218 0.32 -19.97 13.53
CA ALA A 218 -0.92 -19.46 12.97
C ALA A 218 -2.00 -20.56 13.06
N VAL A 219 -3.17 -20.22 13.58
CA VAL A 219 -4.27 -21.19 13.77
C VAL A 219 -5.52 -20.68 13.08
N LYS A 220 -6.20 -21.58 12.37
CA LYS A 220 -7.55 -21.36 11.85
C LYS A 220 -8.54 -21.24 13.01
N SER A 221 -9.60 -20.47 12.83
CA SER A 221 -10.61 -20.31 13.88
C SER A 221 -12.00 -20.15 13.29
N SER A 222 -12.98 -20.86 13.83
CA SER A 222 -14.40 -20.66 13.52
C SER A 222 -14.96 -19.35 14.10
N THR A 223 -14.20 -18.67 14.95
CA THR A 223 -14.52 -17.37 15.55
C THR A 223 -13.32 -16.43 15.38
N PRO A 224 -12.99 -16.05 14.13
CA PRO A 224 -11.70 -15.43 13.83
C PRO A 224 -11.53 -14.06 14.49
N ILE A 225 -12.60 -13.26 14.58
CA ILE A 225 -12.57 -11.93 15.20
C ILE A 225 -12.40 -12.05 16.72
N THR A 226 -13.17 -12.89 17.42
CA THR A 226 -12.97 -13.15 18.86
C THR A 226 -11.55 -13.62 19.14
N THR A 227 -11.07 -14.55 18.32
CA THR A 227 -9.72 -15.13 18.48
C THR A 227 -8.67 -14.03 18.35
N TYR A 228 -8.82 -13.13 17.39
CA TYR A 228 -7.91 -12.02 17.20
C TYR A 228 -7.95 -11.03 18.38
N VAL A 229 -9.14 -10.56 18.77
CA VAL A 229 -9.32 -9.63 19.91
C VAL A 229 -8.72 -10.22 21.19
N HIS A 230 -8.97 -11.50 21.47
CA HIS A 230 -8.41 -12.20 22.62
C HIS A 230 -6.88 -12.34 22.54
N ALA A 231 -6.32 -12.55 21.35
CA ALA A 231 -4.88 -12.61 21.16
C ALA A 231 -4.23 -11.23 21.38
N VAL A 232 -4.85 -10.14 20.93
CA VAL A 232 -4.35 -8.76 21.18
C VAL A 232 -4.38 -8.47 22.67
N HIS A 233 -5.51 -8.73 23.32
CA HIS A 233 -5.69 -8.58 24.77
C HIS A 233 -4.61 -9.34 25.54
N THR A 234 -4.40 -10.61 25.21
CA THR A 234 -3.38 -11.44 25.86
C THR A 234 -1.98 -10.85 25.68
N ALA A 235 -1.64 -10.40 24.47
CA ALA A 235 -0.32 -9.85 24.16
C ALA A 235 -0.03 -8.56 24.93
N VAL A 236 -1.01 -7.66 25.06
CA VAL A 236 -0.82 -6.38 25.77
C VAL A 236 -0.85 -6.52 27.30
N VAL A 237 -1.64 -7.47 27.83
CA VAL A 237 -1.61 -7.80 29.26
C VAL A 237 -0.26 -8.40 29.67
N GLN A 238 0.37 -9.18 28.78
CA GLN A 238 1.70 -9.75 29.01
C GLN A 238 2.82 -8.72 28.85
N ASP A 239 2.65 -7.72 27.99
CA ASP A 239 3.67 -6.73 27.67
C ASP A 239 3.05 -5.37 27.34
N SER A 240 3.08 -4.47 28.33
CA SER A 240 2.50 -3.13 28.21
C SER A 240 3.22 -2.25 27.18
N THR A 241 4.41 -2.60 26.71
CA THR A 241 5.09 -1.84 25.65
C THR A 241 4.33 -1.91 24.31
N LYS A 242 3.43 -2.89 24.16
CA LYS A 242 2.59 -3.11 22.98
C LYS A 242 1.28 -2.32 23.00
N THR A 243 1.07 -1.46 24.00
CA THR A 243 -0.22 -0.79 24.24
C THR A 243 -0.72 0.01 23.02
N GLU A 244 0.13 0.80 22.37
CA GLU A 244 -0.30 1.67 21.26
C GLU A 244 -0.66 0.85 20.02
N ALA A 245 0.18 -0.12 19.63
CA ALA A 245 -0.14 -1.07 18.58
C ALA A 245 -1.43 -1.87 18.88
N ALA A 246 -1.61 -2.34 20.12
CA ALA A 246 -2.80 -3.06 20.53
C ALA A 246 -4.07 -2.21 20.41
N LYS A 247 -4.01 -0.90 20.72
CA LYS A 247 -5.14 0.01 20.54
C LYS A 247 -5.51 0.12 19.06
N GLU A 248 -4.54 0.32 18.18
CA GLU A 248 -4.78 0.39 16.73
C GLU A 248 -5.40 -0.92 16.20
N MET A 249 -4.87 -2.07 16.63
CA MET A 249 -5.40 -3.37 16.23
C MET A 249 -6.85 -3.57 16.67
N ILE A 250 -7.19 -3.28 17.93
CA ILE A 250 -8.56 -3.41 18.42
C ILE A 250 -9.47 -2.40 17.74
N GLU A 251 -9.12 -1.11 17.74
CA GLU A 251 -9.95 -0.05 17.17
C GLU A 251 -10.35 -0.38 15.73
N LYS A 252 -9.37 -0.72 14.88
CA LYS A 252 -9.67 -1.01 13.47
C LYS A 252 -10.38 -2.35 13.28
N THR A 253 -10.14 -3.35 14.13
CA THR A 253 -10.90 -4.61 14.03
C THR A 253 -12.37 -4.41 14.36
N LEU A 254 -12.66 -3.69 15.44
CA LEU A 254 -14.02 -3.44 15.88
C LEU A 254 -14.78 -2.56 14.89
N TRP A 255 -14.12 -1.51 14.42
CA TRP A 255 -14.71 -0.62 13.43
C TRP A 255 -14.84 -1.30 12.07
N ASP A 256 -13.75 -1.80 11.49
CA ASP A 256 -13.74 -2.21 10.10
C ASP A 256 -14.14 -3.69 9.91
N ALA A 257 -13.49 -4.62 10.60
CA ALA A 257 -13.77 -6.05 10.40
C ALA A 257 -15.16 -6.44 10.88
N THR A 258 -15.61 -5.93 12.04
CA THR A 258 -16.94 -6.28 12.56
C THR A 258 -18.04 -5.76 11.65
N ILE A 259 -18.00 -4.48 11.26
CA ILE A 259 -19.01 -3.90 10.34
C ILE A 259 -18.98 -4.60 8.98
N TYR A 260 -17.79 -4.85 8.42
CA TYR A 260 -17.65 -5.53 7.13
C TYR A 260 -18.30 -6.91 7.16
N GLN A 261 -17.93 -7.75 8.13
CA GLN A 261 -18.49 -9.10 8.22
C GLN A 261 -19.98 -9.09 8.52
N ALA A 262 -20.42 -8.29 9.50
CA ALA A 262 -21.83 -8.20 9.88
C ALA A 262 -22.73 -7.76 8.72
N SER A 263 -22.31 -6.74 7.98
CA SER A 263 -23.06 -6.26 6.81
C SER A 263 -23.17 -7.31 5.71
N LEU A 264 -22.08 -8.02 5.38
CA LEU A 264 -22.13 -9.09 4.38
C LEU A 264 -22.97 -10.29 4.81
N LEU A 265 -22.96 -10.66 6.09
CA LEU A 265 -23.81 -11.73 6.62
C LEU A 265 -25.30 -11.40 6.43
N HIS A 266 -25.69 -10.16 6.73
CA HIS A 266 -27.05 -9.70 6.53
C HIS A 266 -27.43 -9.53 5.06
N LEU A 267 -26.57 -8.94 4.23
CA LEU A 267 -26.83 -8.81 2.80
C LEU A 267 -26.92 -10.18 2.11
N ARG A 268 -26.07 -11.16 2.46
CA ARG A 268 -26.22 -12.53 1.94
C ARG A 268 -27.50 -13.19 2.41
N ARG A 269 -27.92 -12.96 3.66
CA ARG A 269 -29.21 -13.50 4.16
C ARG A 269 -30.40 -12.92 3.42
N ALA A 270 -30.34 -11.66 3.00
CA ALA A 270 -31.39 -11.06 2.19
C ALA A 270 -31.65 -11.83 0.88
N GLN A 271 -30.65 -12.59 0.42
CA GLN A 271 -30.69 -13.36 -0.82
C GLN A 271 -31.02 -14.84 -0.63
N ASP A 272 -31.30 -15.27 0.61
CA ASP A 272 -31.61 -16.67 0.88
C ASP A 272 -33.08 -16.97 0.55
N VAL A 273 -33.30 -17.73 -0.52
CA VAL A 273 -34.63 -18.17 -0.93
C VAL A 273 -34.78 -19.65 -0.63
N ARG A 274 -35.51 -19.99 0.43
CA ARG A 274 -35.90 -21.39 0.75
C ARG A 274 -34.71 -22.37 0.78
N ASN A 275 -33.60 -22.00 1.43
CA ASN A 275 -32.37 -22.80 1.55
C ASN A 275 -31.59 -22.95 0.23
N ALA A 276 -31.78 -22.05 -0.73
CA ALA A 276 -30.95 -21.92 -1.92
C ALA A 276 -30.55 -20.45 -2.09
N TYR A 277 -29.25 -20.20 -2.23
CA TYR A 277 -28.75 -18.86 -2.54
C TYR A 277 -29.20 -18.44 -3.94
N CYS A 278 -29.30 -17.13 -4.15
CA CYS A 278 -29.63 -16.51 -5.43
C CYS A 278 -28.56 -16.68 -6.53
N VAL A 279 -28.08 -17.90 -6.78
CA VAL A 279 -27.00 -18.19 -7.73
C VAL A 279 -27.49 -18.91 -9.00
N THR A 280 -28.78 -19.25 -9.10
CA THR A 280 -29.34 -19.93 -10.28
C THR A 280 -30.41 -19.09 -10.98
N PRO A 281 -30.28 -18.80 -12.30
CA PRO A 281 -31.20 -17.95 -13.06
C PRO A 281 -32.60 -18.54 -13.33
N ASN A 282 -33.00 -19.59 -12.61
CA ASN A 282 -34.26 -20.33 -12.84
C ASN A 282 -35.13 -20.51 -11.58
N SER A 283 -34.88 -19.75 -10.51
CA SER A 283 -35.82 -19.73 -9.38
C SER A 283 -37.12 -19.03 -9.79
N ALA A 284 -38.25 -19.56 -9.32
CA ALA A 284 -39.58 -18.95 -9.46
C ALA A 284 -39.57 -17.46 -9.05
N PRO A 285 -40.59 -16.65 -9.41
CA PRO A 285 -40.65 -15.23 -9.04
C PRO A 285 -40.22 -15.01 -7.59
N PHE A 286 -39.17 -14.22 -7.41
CA PHE A 286 -38.63 -13.87 -6.10
C PHE A 286 -39.39 -12.65 -5.58
N ASP A 287 -40.41 -12.91 -4.77
CA ASP A 287 -41.02 -11.87 -3.96
C ASP A 287 -40.18 -11.74 -2.67
N GLN A 288 -39.61 -10.56 -2.46
CA GLN A 288 -38.87 -10.25 -1.23
C GLN A 288 -39.80 -10.46 -0.02
N SER A 289 -39.44 -11.40 0.85
CA SER A 289 -40.15 -11.63 2.11
C SER A 289 -39.80 -10.55 3.14
N ASP A 290 -40.60 -10.40 4.20
CA ASP A 290 -40.26 -9.51 5.32
C ASP A 290 -38.85 -9.77 5.87
N GLU A 291 -38.43 -11.04 5.91
CA GLU A 291 -37.09 -11.44 6.33
C GLU A 291 -35.99 -10.92 5.37
N THR A 292 -36.20 -11.08 4.07
CA THR A 292 -35.30 -10.54 3.04
C THR A 292 -35.17 -9.03 3.20
N ILE A 293 -36.31 -8.37 3.37
CA ILE A 293 -36.42 -6.92 3.45
C ILE A 293 -35.60 -6.39 4.63
N ILE A 294 -35.83 -6.94 5.82
CA ILE A 294 -35.18 -6.46 7.03
C ILE A 294 -33.68 -6.76 7.03
N ASN A 295 -33.26 -7.91 6.51
CA ASN A 295 -31.83 -8.22 6.44
C ASN A 295 -31.09 -7.27 5.48
N TRP A 296 -31.71 -6.89 4.36
CA TRP A 296 -31.14 -5.88 3.47
C TRP A 296 -31.00 -4.52 4.16
N ASP A 297 -32.04 -4.07 4.86
CA ASP A 297 -32.06 -2.79 5.58
C ASP A 297 -31.07 -2.77 6.77
N ILE A 298 -30.88 -3.89 7.49
CA ILE A 298 -29.85 -4.04 8.51
C ILE A 298 -28.45 -3.96 7.89
N GLY A 299 -28.21 -4.67 6.78
CA GLY A 299 -26.93 -4.62 6.07
C GLY A 299 -26.59 -3.19 5.61
N ALA A 300 -27.58 -2.47 5.08
CA ALA A 300 -27.45 -1.07 4.71
C ALA A 300 -27.14 -0.17 5.92
N ALA A 301 -27.85 -0.36 7.04
CA ALA A 301 -27.64 0.40 8.27
C ALA A 301 -26.20 0.24 8.81
N LEU A 302 -25.67 -0.98 8.82
CA LEU A 302 -24.29 -1.26 9.24
C LEU A 302 -23.26 -0.59 8.33
N ILE A 303 -23.46 -0.64 7.01
CA ILE A 303 -22.55 -0.01 6.03
C ILE A 303 -22.53 1.52 6.16
N ILE A 304 -23.71 2.12 6.34
CA ILE A 304 -23.89 3.58 6.41
C ILE A 304 -23.42 4.10 7.77
N GLY A 305 -23.89 3.50 8.86
CA GLY A 305 -23.62 3.90 10.25
C GLY A 305 -23.88 5.38 10.52
N ASP A 306 -23.10 5.97 11.42
CA ASP A 306 -23.05 7.43 11.68
C ASP A 306 -22.33 8.23 10.57
N GLY A 307 -21.91 7.56 9.48
CA GLY A 307 -21.15 8.13 8.37
C GLY A 307 -19.65 8.37 8.65
N TYR A 308 -19.19 8.28 9.90
CA TYR A 308 -17.77 8.39 10.27
C TYR A 308 -17.21 7.03 10.68
N HIS A 309 -17.73 6.40 11.73
CA HIS A 309 -17.40 5.06 12.19
C HIS A 309 -18.09 3.97 11.36
N SER A 310 -17.96 4.07 10.03
CA SER A 310 -18.58 3.15 9.08
C SER A 310 -17.70 2.88 7.87
N ILE A 311 -18.10 1.91 7.04
CA ILE A 311 -17.44 1.61 5.77
C ILE A 311 -17.46 2.84 4.85
N LEU A 312 -18.57 3.57 4.86
CA LEU A 312 -18.72 4.80 4.10
C LEU A 312 -17.76 5.90 4.59
N GLY A 313 -17.59 6.06 5.89
CA GLY A 313 -16.58 6.96 6.45
C GLY A 313 -15.15 6.58 6.03
N ARG A 314 -14.83 5.28 6.07
CA ARG A 314 -13.56 4.74 5.57
C ARG A 314 -13.37 5.00 4.08
N ALA A 315 -14.39 4.79 3.26
CA ALA A 315 -14.37 5.00 1.82
C ALA A 315 -14.04 6.45 1.47
N ASN A 316 -14.67 7.43 2.14
CA ASN A 316 -14.36 8.84 1.94
C ASN A 316 -12.92 9.19 2.33
N LYS A 317 -12.43 8.65 3.45
CA LYS A 317 -11.04 8.83 3.88
C LYS A 317 -10.05 8.28 2.85
N ARG A 318 -10.30 7.06 2.34
CA ARG A 318 -9.43 6.43 1.32
C ARG A 318 -9.54 7.13 -0.04
N GLY A 319 -10.74 7.49 -0.46
CA GLY A 319 -10.94 8.21 -1.72
C GLY A 319 -10.18 9.53 -1.78
N ALA A 320 -10.15 10.29 -0.67
CA ALA A 320 -9.39 11.53 -0.58
C ALA A 320 -7.87 11.30 -0.67
N GLU A 321 -7.38 10.19 -0.11
CA GLU A 321 -5.95 9.85 -0.09
C GLU A 321 -5.46 9.22 -1.41
N PHE A 322 -6.35 8.57 -2.16
CA PHE A 322 -6.01 7.87 -3.41
C PHE A 322 -6.44 8.62 -4.68
N GLY A 323 -7.07 9.78 -4.54
CA GLY A 323 -7.58 10.55 -5.68
C GLY A 323 -8.81 9.94 -6.35
N THR A 324 -9.56 9.07 -5.66
CA THR A 324 -10.75 8.39 -6.19
C THR A 324 -12.06 9.03 -5.69
N MET A 325 -12.06 10.36 -5.54
CA MET A 325 -13.24 11.15 -5.18
C MET A 325 -14.12 11.44 -6.40
N SER A 326 -15.43 11.29 -6.24
CA SER A 326 -16.49 11.72 -7.16
C SER A 326 -17.18 12.94 -6.54
N GLY A 327 -16.66 14.14 -6.84
CA GLY A 327 -17.11 15.37 -6.18
C GLY A 327 -16.70 15.40 -4.69
N SER A 328 -17.68 15.42 -3.78
CA SER A 328 -17.46 15.50 -2.32
C SER A 328 -17.43 14.15 -1.61
N VAL A 329 -17.73 13.05 -2.30
CA VAL A 329 -17.73 11.68 -1.75
C VAL A 329 -16.82 10.77 -2.57
N ALA A 330 -16.38 9.65 -2.01
CA ALA A 330 -15.59 8.67 -2.75
C ALA A 330 -16.42 7.95 -3.83
N SER A 331 -15.80 7.53 -4.93
CA SER A 331 -16.51 6.77 -5.97
C SER A 331 -17.06 5.44 -5.44
N ALA A 332 -16.30 4.73 -4.59
CA ALA A 332 -16.77 3.51 -3.94
C ALA A 332 -17.98 3.78 -3.03
N TYR A 333 -17.95 4.88 -2.25
CA TYR A 333 -19.08 5.31 -1.42
C TYR A 333 -20.34 5.50 -2.26
N GLU A 334 -20.24 6.30 -3.33
CA GLU A 334 -21.38 6.62 -4.20
C GLU A 334 -21.99 5.35 -4.81
N LYS A 335 -21.14 4.43 -5.27
CA LYS A 335 -21.56 3.16 -5.83
C LYS A 335 -22.24 2.26 -4.80
N ILE A 336 -21.69 2.13 -3.60
CA ILE A 336 -22.29 1.33 -2.51
C ILE A 336 -23.71 1.83 -2.22
N VAL A 337 -23.89 3.14 -2.01
CA VAL A 337 -25.21 3.71 -1.70
C VAL A 337 -26.18 3.49 -2.87
N LYS A 338 -25.72 3.62 -4.11
CA LYS A 338 -26.52 3.33 -5.30
C LYS A 338 -26.97 1.86 -5.31
N TYR A 339 -26.06 0.92 -5.12
CA TYR A 339 -26.37 -0.51 -5.14
C TYR A 339 -27.30 -0.93 -4.00
N LEU A 340 -27.12 -0.36 -2.80
CA LEU A 340 -28.04 -0.58 -1.69
C LEU A 340 -29.48 -0.18 -2.04
N ARG A 341 -29.69 0.96 -2.71
CA ARG A 341 -31.04 1.36 -3.16
C ARG A 341 -31.59 0.44 -4.25
N VAL A 342 -30.77 0.08 -5.23
CA VAL A 342 -31.22 -0.79 -6.33
C VAL A 342 -31.63 -2.16 -5.79
N GLY A 343 -30.81 -2.78 -4.94
CA GLY A 343 -31.16 -4.09 -4.37
C GLY A 343 -32.34 -4.05 -3.39
N GLN A 344 -32.65 -2.88 -2.81
CA GLN A 344 -33.86 -2.70 -2.00
C GLN A 344 -35.14 -2.90 -2.85
N GLU A 345 -35.10 -2.55 -4.13
CA GLU A 345 -36.24 -2.63 -5.05
C GLU A 345 -36.20 -3.88 -5.95
N GLU A 346 -35.08 -4.61 -5.97
CA GLU A 346 -34.83 -5.72 -6.90
C GLU A 346 -35.66 -6.97 -6.57
N LYS A 347 -36.34 -7.50 -7.59
CA LYS A 347 -37.25 -8.66 -7.49
C LYS A 347 -36.72 -9.88 -8.25
N ASP A 348 -35.67 -9.70 -9.04
CA ASP A 348 -34.92 -10.82 -9.59
C ASP A 348 -33.85 -11.26 -8.60
N CYS A 349 -33.90 -12.53 -8.24
CA CYS A 349 -32.97 -13.12 -7.29
C CYS A 349 -31.54 -13.08 -7.80
N ALA A 350 -31.28 -13.45 -9.06
CA ALA A 350 -29.95 -13.46 -9.64
C ALA A 350 -29.37 -12.04 -9.74
N GLU A 351 -30.17 -11.06 -10.16
CA GLU A 351 -29.73 -9.65 -10.17
C GLU A 351 -29.45 -9.13 -8.76
N LEU A 352 -30.26 -9.50 -7.75
CA LEU A 352 -29.99 -9.15 -6.36
C LEU A 352 -28.64 -9.69 -5.89
N HIS A 353 -28.30 -10.92 -6.30
CA HIS A 353 -26.99 -11.52 -6.03
C HIS A 353 -25.85 -10.73 -6.66
N GLU A 354 -25.94 -10.36 -7.94
CA GLU A 354 -24.94 -9.53 -8.60
C GLU A 354 -24.79 -8.16 -7.91
N ILE A 355 -25.89 -7.55 -7.43
CA ILE A 355 -25.84 -6.28 -6.69
C ILE A 355 -25.06 -6.43 -5.37
N TYR A 356 -25.21 -7.54 -4.65
CA TYR A 356 -24.41 -7.83 -3.46
C TYR A 356 -22.93 -8.00 -3.76
N GLU A 357 -22.59 -8.77 -4.79
CA GLU A 357 -21.20 -8.95 -5.24
C GLU A 357 -20.59 -7.60 -5.64
N ASP A 358 -21.39 -6.71 -6.26
CA ASP A 358 -20.99 -5.35 -6.61
C ASP A 358 -20.73 -4.47 -5.37
N ILE A 359 -21.57 -4.57 -4.32
CA ILE A 359 -21.34 -3.91 -3.02
C ILE A 359 -20.05 -4.45 -2.40
N GLU A 360 -19.90 -5.77 -2.30
CA GLU A 360 -18.72 -6.42 -1.73
C GLU A 360 -17.45 -6.00 -2.48
N LYS A 361 -17.49 -5.93 -3.82
CA LYS A 361 -16.40 -5.43 -4.66
C LYS A 361 -16.02 -3.98 -4.34
N GLN A 362 -16.98 -3.09 -4.12
CA GLN A 362 -16.68 -1.72 -3.69
C GLN A 362 -16.04 -1.68 -2.31
N MET A 363 -16.50 -2.52 -1.38
CA MET A 363 -15.90 -2.62 -0.04
C MET A 363 -14.46 -3.15 -0.11
N ARG A 364 -14.18 -4.15 -0.96
CA ARG A 364 -12.82 -4.66 -1.25
C ARG A 364 -11.89 -3.57 -1.76
N ILE A 365 -12.36 -2.64 -2.60
CA ILE A 365 -11.55 -1.50 -3.07
C ILE A 365 -11.09 -0.63 -1.89
N VAL A 366 -11.99 -0.33 -0.95
CA VAL A 366 -11.69 0.52 0.22
C VAL A 366 -10.62 -0.12 1.11
N TYR A 367 -10.69 -1.43 1.33
CA TYR A 367 -9.69 -2.15 2.15
C TYR A 367 -8.40 -2.42 1.38
N SER A 368 -8.45 -2.60 0.06
CA SER A 368 -7.27 -2.65 -0.81
C SER A 368 -6.46 -1.35 -0.73
N GLN A 369 -7.13 -0.19 -0.84
CA GLN A 369 -6.50 1.13 -0.65
C GLN A 369 -5.89 1.26 0.75
N SER A 370 -6.54 0.70 1.78
CA SER A 370 -5.99 0.69 3.14
C SER A 370 -4.70 -0.13 3.23
N ILE A 371 -4.69 -1.36 2.71
CA ILE A 371 -3.51 -2.23 2.67
C ILE A 371 -2.34 -1.53 1.96
N ILE A 372 -2.59 -0.98 0.76
CA ILE A 372 -1.58 -0.29 -0.05
C ILE A 372 -0.97 0.89 0.71
N LYS A 373 -1.78 1.68 1.41
CA LYS A 373 -1.30 2.81 2.22
C LYS A 373 -0.33 2.34 3.31
N TYR A 374 -0.66 1.28 4.05
CA TYR A 374 0.19 0.81 5.14
C TYR A 374 1.44 0.11 4.63
N ALA A 375 1.38 -0.59 3.50
CA ALA A 375 2.57 -1.10 2.84
C ALA A 375 3.57 0.02 2.50
N PHE A 376 3.11 1.14 1.92
CA PHE A 376 3.96 2.30 1.67
C PHE A 376 4.57 2.91 2.94
N LYS A 377 3.78 3.04 4.01
CA LYS A 377 4.29 3.60 5.26
C LYS A 377 5.37 2.71 5.89
N LEU A 378 5.19 1.40 5.81
CA LEU A 378 6.20 0.44 6.29
C LEU A 378 7.45 0.49 5.42
N ASP A 379 7.33 0.56 4.10
CA ASP A 379 8.47 0.78 3.22
C ASP A 379 9.23 2.08 3.55
N LYS A 380 8.51 3.16 3.84
CA LYS A 380 9.11 4.43 4.25
C LYS A 380 9.86 4.30 5.58
N ALA A 381 9.32 3.53 6.53
CA ALA A 381 9.99 3.27 7.80
C ALA A 381 11.23 2.37 7.61
N ILE A 382 11.16 1.38 6.72
CA ILE A 382 12.29 0.52 6.35
C ILE A 382 13.40 1.37 5.73
N ALA A 383 13.07 2.17 4.71
CA ALA A 383 14.01 3.05 4.03
C ALA A 383 14.64 4.10 4.96
N ALA A 384 13.94 4.51 6.03
CA ALA A 384 14.46 5.42 7.04
C ALA A 384 15.26 4.74 8.16
N GLY A 385 15.35 3.40 8.18
CA GLY A 385 15.94 2.65 9.29
C GLY A 385 15.17 2.77 10.60
N THR A 386 13.87 3.10 10.54
CA THR A 386 12.99 3.29 11.71
C THR A 386 11.90 2.22 11.83
N ALA A 387 11.92 1.19 10.98
CA ALA A 387 10.99 0.07 11.07
C ALA A 387 11.20 -0.68 12.40
N SER A 388 10.10 -0.97 13.10
CA SER A 388 10.12 -1.67 14.38
C SER A 388 8.95 -2.63 14.49
N ALA A 389 9.16 -3.73 15.21
CA ALA A 389 8.08 -4.60 15.65
C ALA A 389 7.07 -3.79 16.47
N PHE A 390 5.79 -4.16 16.40
CA PHE A 390 4.68 -3.50 17.08
C PHE A 390 4.63 -1.97 16.81
N SER A 391 4.96 -1.53 15.60
CA SER A 391 4.71 -0.15 15.20
C SER A 391 3.23 0.09 14.89
N ASP A 392 2.74 1.30 15.16
CA ASP A 392 1.34 1.68 14.91
C ASP A 392 0.92 1.43 13.45
N ASP A 393 1.79 1.76 12.49
CA ASP A 393 1.50 1.57 11.07
C ASP A 393 1.41 0.07 10.70
N GLN A 394 2.21 -0.79 11.33
CA GLN A 394 2.14 -2.24 11.09
C GLN A 394 0.89 -2.84 11.73
N ALA A 395 0.55 -2.38 12.93
CA ALA A 395 -0.63 -2.77 13.68
C ALA A 395 -1.93 -2.38 12.96
N GLU A 396 -2.01 -1.14 12.48
CA GLU A 396 -3.15 -0.64 11.70
C GLU A 396 -3.26 -1.36 10.35
N GLY A 397 -2.13 -1.59 9.67
CA GLY A 397 -2.06 -2.36 8.43
C GLY A 397 -2.55 -3.81 8.61
N GLN A 398 -2.14 -4.47 9.69
CA GLN A 398 -2.58 -5.82 10.02
C GLN A 398 -4.10 -5.91 10.20
N ALA A 399 -4.68 -5.00 10.99
CA ALA A 399 -6.11 -5.02 11.26
C ALA A 399 -6.94 -4.75 9.99
N LEU A 400 -6.48 -3.85 9.12
CA LEU A 400 -7.17 -3.53 7.85
C LEU A 400 -7.00 -4.62 6.79
N TYR A 401 -5.85 -5.29 6.74
CA TYR A 401 -5.65 -6.46 5.87
C TYR A 401 -6.59 -7.60 6.24
N ARG A 402 -6.78 -7.87 7.54
CA ARG A 402 -7.65 -8.94 8.04
C ARG A 402 -9.12 -8.78 7.68
N VAL A 403 -9.56 -7.59 7.26
CA VAL A 403 -10.93 -7.36 6.81
C VAL A 403 -11.26 -8.16 5.55
N ILE A 404 -10.27 -8.32 4.65
CA ILE A 404 -10.42 -9.00 3.35
C ILE A 404 -9.42 -10.14 3.16
N ALA A 405 -8.84 -10.64 4.25
CA ALA A 405 -7.81 -11.67 4.20
C ALA A 405 -8.36 -13.03 3.75
N GLY A 406 -9.64 -13.32 4.03
CA GLY A 406 -10.33 -14.53 3.56
C GLY A 406 -10.33 -14.59 2.04
N ASP A 407 -10.81 -13.54 1.40
CA ASP A 407 -10.91 -13.41 -0.04
C ASP A 407 -9.55 -13.42 -0.70
N ILE A 408 -8.57 -12.70 -0.15
CA ILE A 408 -7.20 -12.74 -0.65
C ILE A 408 -6.70 -14.18 -0.60
N HIS A 409 -6.82 -14.86 0.54
CA HIS A 409 -6.35 -16.23 0.69
C HIS A 409 -7.05 -17.23 -0.25
N TYR A 410 -8.37 -17.10 -0.40
CA TYR A 410 -9.17 -17.97 -1.24
C TYR A 410 -8.86 -17.76 -2.73
N LYS A 411 -8.78 -16.51 -3.18
CA LYS A 411 -8.58 -16.11 -4.59
C LYS A 411 -7.12 -16.08 -5.02
N ASP A 412 -6.17 -16.18 -4.10
CA ASP A 412 -4.75 -16.39 -4.41
C ASP A 412 -4.58 -17.81 -4.98
N ASP A 413 -4.88 -17.99 -6.26
CA ASP A 413 -4.85 -19.27 -6.99
C ASP A 413 -3.44 -19.88 -7.14
N ASP A 414 -2.41 -19.12 -6.76
CA ASP A 414 -1.04 -19.61 -6.66
C ASP A 414 -0.97 -20.75 -5.64
N SER A 415 -0.50 -21.91 -6.08
CA SER A 415 -0.22 -23.06 -5.20
C SER A 415 0.70 -22.71 -4.02
N ALA A 416 1.50 -21.66 -4.15
CA ALA A 416 2.38 -21.13 -3.12
C ALA A 416 1.79 -19.95 -2.31
N LYS A 417 0.57 -19.50 -2.59
CA LYS A 417 -0.14 -18.42 -1.86
C LYS A 417 0.71 -17.16 -1.62
N LYS A 418 1.45 -16.73 -2.65
CA LYS A 418 2.50 -15.69 -2.54
C LYS A 418 1.99 -14.35 -2.00
N ALA A 419 0.79 -13.93 -2.39
CA ALA A 419 0.26 -12.65 -1.91
C ALA A 419 -0.16 -12.75 -0.45
N THR A 420 -0.81 -13.85 -0.09
CA THR A 420 -1.19 -14.16 1.29
C THR A 420 0.04 -14.16 2.20
N ASP A 421 1.10 -14.86 1.78
CA ASP A 421 2.34 -14.98 2.54
C ASP A 421 3.05 -13.63 2.67
N MET A 422 3.10 -12.84 1.59
CA MET A 422 3.66 -11.49 1.63
C MET A 422 2.93 -10.60 2.64
N PHE A 423 1.59 -10.53 2.58
CA PHE A 423 0.82 -9.69 3.52
C PHE A 423 0.91 -10.20 4.95
N ASN A 424 0.87 -11.51 5.16
CA ASN A 424 1.05 -12.11 6.48
C ASN A 424 2.42 -11.77 7.08
N ALA A 425 3.48 -11.79 6.28
CA ALA A 425 4.82 -11.42 6.72
C ALA A 425 4.98 -9.91 6.97
N LEU A 426 4.53 -9.08 6.02
CA LEU A 426 4.60 -7.61 6.11
C LEU A 426 3.88 -7.09 7.36
N PHE A 427 2.69 -7.61 7.62
CA PHE A 427 1.86 -7.20 8.74
C PHE A 427 2.02 -8.08 9.99
N ASP A 428 3.09 -8.88 10.09
CA ASP A 428 3.41 -9.58 11.34
C ASP A 428 4.04 -8.62 12.36
N VAL A 429 3.20 -8.09 13.25
CA VAL A 429 3.60 -7.14 14.31
C VAL A 429 4.69 -7.67 15.25
N ARG A 430 4.96 -8.98 15.28
CA ARG A 430 5.98 -9.56 16.18
C ARG A 430 7.40 -9.29 15.69
N SER A 431 7.57 -9.01 14.41
CA SER A 431 8.86 -8.74 13.77
C SER A 431 8.84 -7.37 13.10
N ALA A 432 9.97 -6.67 13.15
CA ALA A 432 10.15 -5.50 12.31
C ALA A 432 10.05 -5.93 10.84
N PRO A 433 9.28 -5.23 10.01
CA PRO A 433 9.20 -5.57 8.60
C PRO A 433 10.55 -5.31 7.94
N THR A 434 10.96 -6.22 7.07
CA THR A 434 12.19 -6.12 6.28
C THR A 434 11.86 -5.68 4.86
N ALA A 435 12.85 -5.17 4.12
CA ALA A 435 12.65 -4.73 2.73
C ALA A 435 12.12 -5.87 1.84
N HIS A 436 11.12 -5.59 1.02
CA HIS A 436 10.67 -6.51 -0.03
C HIS A 436 11.51 -6.35 -1.28
N ASN A 437 12.16 -7.43 -1.72
CA ASN A 437 12.92 -7.49 -2.98
C ASN A 437 13.88 -6.31 -3.20
N LYS A 438 14.48 -5.75 -2.13
CA LYS A 438 15.49 -4.67 -2.15
C LYS A 438 15.05 -3.33 -2.74
N TYR A 439 13.78 -3.17 -3.08
CA TYR A 439 13.28 -1.88 -3.55
C TYR A 439 12.96 -0.94 -2.41
N THR A 440 13.35 0.32 -2.58
CA THR A 440 12.66 1.41 -1.93
C THR A 440 11.19 1.37 -2.39
N TYR A 441 10.25 1.08 -1.47
CA TYR A 441 8.81 0.92 -1.77
C TYR A 441 8.36 -0.40 -2.41
N GLY A 442 9.12 -1.48 -2.20
CA GLY A 442 8.79 -2.80 -2.74
C GLY A 442 7.45 -3.36 -2.26
N HIS A 443 7.12 -3.21 -0.98
CA HIS A 443 5.84 -3.72 -0.46
C HIS A 443 4.66 -2.96 -1.05
N TYR A 444 4.76 -1.65 -1.22
CA TYR A 444 3.74 -0.80 -1.85
C TYR A 444 3.41 -1.26 -3.27
N CYS A 445 4.42 -1.45 -4.10
CA CYS A 445 4.22 -1.85 -5.49
C CYS A 445 3.74 -3.31 -5.62
N ALA A 446 4.29 -4.21 -4.81
CA ALA A 446 3.81 -5.60 -4.76
C ALA A 446 2.35 -5.67 -4.31
N SER A 447 1.94 -4.86 -3.32
CA SER A 447 0.56 -4.78 -2.85
C SER A 447 -0.40 -4.39 -3.98
N ILE A 448 -0.07 -3.36 -4.77
CA ILE A 448 -0.89 -2.94 -5.92
C ILE A 448 -1.02 -4.08 -6.93
N SER A 449 0.11 -4.70 -7.30
CA SER A 449 0.13 -5.81 -8.28
C SER A 449 -0.73 -6.99 -7.81
N HIS A 450 -0.52 -7.46 -6.57
CA HIS A 450 -1.26 -8.58 -6.01
C HIS A 450 -2.76 -8.30 -5.90
N LEU A 451 -3.15 -7.12 -5.41
CA LEU A 451 -4.58 -6.78 -5.24
C LEU A 451 -5.28 -6.61 -6.59
N LYS A 452 -4.63 -6.02 -7.60
CA LYS A 452 -5.18 -5.93 -8.97
C LYS A 452 -5.45 -7.32 -9.56
N ARG A 453 -4.45 -8.21 -9.46
CA ARG A 453 -4.54 -9.57 -9.99
C ARG A 453 -5.61 -10.40 -9.28
N ILE A 454 -5.54 -10.49 -7.95
CA ILE A 454 -6.35 -11.41 -7.14
C ILE A 454 -7.82 -10.96 -7.09
N LEU A 455 -8.06 -9.65 -7.00
CA LEU A 455 -9.40 -9.10 -6.81
C LEU A 455 -9.99 -8.50 -8.11
N GLY A 456 -9.27 -8.60 -9.23
CA GLY A 456 -9.72 -8.06 -10.53
C GLY A 456 -9.95 -6.55 -10.50
N LEU A 457 -9.08 -5.81 -9.79
CA LEU A 457 -9.20 -4.36 -9.62
C LEU A 457 -8.41 -3.61 -10.70
N THR A 458 -8.94 -2.47 -11.12
CA THR A 458 -8.31 -1.57 -12.09
C THR A 458 -7.60 -0.40 -11.41
N ASP A 459 -6.66 0.24 -12.11
CA ASP A 459 -5.97 1.43 -11.61
C ASP A 459 -6.94 2.59 -11.32
N ALA A 460 -8.00 2.73 -12.14
CA ALA A 460 -9.03 3.73 -11.91
C ALA A 460 -9.82 3.50 -10.61
N GLN A 461 -10.00 2.24 -10.20
CA GLN A 461 -10.68 1.89 -8.95
C GLN A 461 -9.79 2.09 -7.73
N LEU A 462 -8.51 1.70 -7.83
CA LEU A 462 -7.56 1.83 -6.73
C LEU A 462 -7.08 3.28 -6.54
N GLY A 463 -6.85 4.00 -7.63
CA GLY A 463 -6.20 5.31 -7.63
C GLY A 463 -4.72 5.23 -7.23
N THR A 464 -4.14 6.36 -6.85
CA THR A 464 -2.73 6.45 -6.44
C THR A 464 -2.61 7.17 -5.11
N TYR A 465 -1.90 6.55 -4.16
CA TYR A 465 -1.72 7.13 -2.83
C TYR A 465 -0.89 8.42 -2.91
N TYR A 466 -1.46 9.53 -2.42
CA TYR A 466 -0.86 10.86 -2.62
C TYR A 466 0.56 11.01 -2.05
N GLU A 467 0.89 10.31 -0.95
CA GLU A 467 2.25 10.37 -0.40
C GLU A 467 3.26 9.60 -1.24
N ALA A 468 2.84 8.51 -1.88
CA ALA A 468 3.67 7.78 -2.83
C ALA A 468 3.97 8.64 -4.06
N THR A 469 2.96 9.34 -4.59
CA THR A 469 3.15 10.34 -5.66
C THR A 469 4.08 11.47 -5.22
N ALA A 470 3.90 12.00 -4.02
CA ALA A 470 4.76 13.06 -3.48
C ALA A 470 6.21 12.60 -3.26
N ALA A 471 6.41 11.30 -3.01
CA ALA A 471 7.72 10.66 -2.90
C ALA A 471 8.29 10.21 -4.26
N GLY A 472 7.59 10.43 -5.37
CA GLY A 472 8.05 10.06 -6.72
C GLY A 472 8.05 8.56 -6.99
N VAL A 473 7.27 7.78 -6.23
CA VAL A 473 7.23 6.32 -6.39
C VAL A 473 6.48 5.94 -7.65
N THR A 474 7.08 5.07 -8.46
CA THR A 474 6.49 4.47 -9.66
C THR A 474 6.51 2.95 -9.55
N CYS A 475 5.34 2.33 -9.70
CA CYS A 475 5.18 0.86 -9.60
C CYS A 475 5.05 0.16 -10.96
N ASP A 476 5.04 0.94 -12.05
CA ASP A 476 5.05 0.40 -13.41
C ASP A 476 6.46 0.56 -14.01
N PRO A 477 7.24 -0.53 -14.10
CA PRO A 477 8.55 -0.50 -14.72
C PRO A 477 8.52 -0.09 -16.21
N SER A 478 7.41 -0.33 -16.91
CA SER A 478 7.27 0.00 -18.34
C SER A 478 7.04 1.48 -18.61
N SER A 479 6.70 2.26 -17.57
CA SER A 479 6.59 3.72 -17.61
C SER A 479 7.89 4.45 -17.26
N VAL A 480 8.95 3.70 -16.93
CA VAL A 480 10.26 4.26 -16.57
C VAL A 480 10.97 4.74 -17.82
N GLU A 481 10.77 6.02 -18.16
CA GLU A 481 11.60 6.70 -19.14
C GLU A 481 13.00 6.93 -18.55
N PHE A 482 14.00 6.29 -19.14
CA PHE A 482 15.39 6.57 -18.78
C PHE A 482 15.88 7.78 -19.56
N HIS A 483 15.97 8.92 -18.90
CA HIS A 483 16.53 10.13 -19.49
C HIS A 483 18.06 10.07 -19.51
N THR A 484 18.64 10.15 -20.70
CA THR A 484 20.08 10.39 -20.87
C THR A 484 20.33 11.75 -21.51
N ILE A 485 21.57 12.24 -21.44
CA ILE A 485 21.98 13.50 -22.07
C ILE A 485 21.77 13.46 -23.60
N VAL A 486 21.82 12.26 -24.20
CA VAL A 486 21.72 12.07 -25.66
C VAL A 486 20.32 11.66 -26.14
N GLY A 487 19.36 11.53 -25.23
CA GLY A 487 17.98 11.14 -25.54
C GLY A 487 17.38 10.20 -24.50
N SER A 488 16.08 9.98 -24.61
CA SER A 488 15.35 9.07 -23.72
C SER A 488 15.35 7.64 -24.26
N TYR A 489 15.53 6.68 -23.37
CA TYR A 489 15.28 5.27 -23.64
C TYR A 489 13.92 4.88 -23.05
N TYR A 490 13.10 4.22 -23.86
CA TYR A 490 11.80 3.71 -23.46
C TYR A 490 11.87 2.18 -23.43
N PRO A 491 11.71 1.56 -22.25
CA PRO A 491 11.60 0.11 -22.14
C PRO A 491 10.43 -0.40 -22.98
N SER A 492 10.54 -1.64 -23.46
CA SER A 492 9.41 -2.30 -24.10
C SER A 492 8.27 -2.50 -23.10
N SER A 493 7.03 -2.34 -23.56
CA SER A 493 5.86 -2.52 -22.71
C SER A 493 5.78 -3.96 -22.21
N THR A 494 5.65 -4.15 -20.90
CA THR A 494 5.43 -5.47 -20.26
C THR A 494 4.03 -6.04 -20.51
N SER A 495 3.21 -5.38 -21.34
CA SER A 495 1.81 -5.72 -21.63
C SER A 495 1.62 -6.92 -22.57
N ASP A 496 2.69 -7.60 -23.00
CA ASP A 496 2.58 -8.90 -23.68
C ASP A 496 2.36 -9.98 -22.58
N GLU A 497 1.13 -10.02 -22.05
CA GLU A 497 0.69 -10.70 -20.81
C GLU A 497 0.81 -12.24 -20.79
N SER A 498 1.19 -12.91 -21.88
CA SER A 498 1.06 -14.37 -21.98
C SER A 498 2.29 -15.20 -21.56
N ASP A 499 3.45 -14.58 -21.35
CA ASP A 499 4.71 -15.29 -21.00
C ASP A 499 5.27 -14.90 -19.63
N PHE A 500 4.45 -14.22 -18.82
CA PHE A 500 4.94 -13.54 -17.63
C PHE A 500 4.80 -14.39 -16.36
N ASP A 501 5.87 -15.07 -15.98
CA ASP A 501 5.95 -15.86 -14.73
C ASP A 501 6.06 -14.99 -13.45
N GLY A 502 6.03 -13.66 -13.59
CA GLY A 502 6.17 -12.70 -12.48
C GLY A 502 7.60 -12.57 -11.94
N THR A 503 8.50 -13.50 -12.24
CA THR A 503 9.90 -13.50 -11.83
C THR A 503 10.73 -12.49 -12.65
N PHE A 504 10.36 -12.28 -13.92
CA PHE A 504 11.13 -11.47 -14.86
C PHE A 504 10.78 -9.95 -14.88
N ALA A 505 9.58 -9.49 -14.47
CA ALA A 505 9.33 -8.05 -14.21
C ALA A 505 10.08 -7.58 -12.98
N GLY A 506 10.15 -8.46 -11.98
CA GLY A 506 11.02 -8.28 -10.83
C GLY A 506 12.45 -8.00 -11.31
N ALA A 507 12.98 -8.80 -12.24
CA ALA A 507 14.32 -8.56 -12.76
C ALA A 507 14.49 -7.16 -13.40
N PHE A 508 13.58 -6.68 -14.25
CA PHE A 508 13.74 -5.31 -14.80
C PHE A 508 13.68 -4.24 -13.72
N ALA A 509 12.71 -4.30 -12.81
CA ALA A 509 12.66 -3.38 -11.71
C ALA A 509 13.96 -3.46 -10.89
N ASP A 510 14.49 -4.67 -10.64
CA ASP A 510 15.67 -4.93 -9.80
C ASP A 510 16.90 -4.30 -10.45
N ALA A 511 16.98 -4.36 -11.78
CA ALA A 511 18.00 -3.71 -12.56
C ALA A 511 17.90 -2.17 -12.46
N VAL A 512 16.70 -1.60 -12.45
CA VAL A 512 16.49 -0.15 -12.21
C VAL A 512 16.97 0.24 -10.80
N ALA A 513 16.63 -0.56 -9.79
CA ALA A 513 17.00 -0.31 -8.40
C ALA A 513 18.48 -0.54 -8.10
N MET A 514 19.21 -1.18 -9.01
CA MET A 514 20.64 -1.48 -8.83
C MET A 514 21.48 -0.23 -8.57
N SER A 515 21.20 0.90 -9.25
CA SER A 515 21.94 2.14 -9.00
C SER A 515 21.62 2.75 -7.63
N GLN A 516 20.41 2.55 -7.10
CA GLN A 516 20.06 2.93 -5.73
C GLN A 516 20.78 2.05 -4.69
N ASN A 517 20.90 0.75 -4.94
CA ASN A 517 21.66 -0.17 -4.09
C ASN A 517 23.15 0.23 -4.05
N ILE A 518 23.71 0.67 -5.17
CA ILE A 518 25.11 1.17 -5.22
C ILE A 518 25.23 2.48 -4.42
N ALA A 519 24.24 3.37 -4.52
CA ALA A 519 24.21 4.60 -3.75
C ALA A 519 24.17 4.34 -2.24
N HIS A 520 23.37 3.35 -1.81
CA HIS A 520 23.26 2.91 -0.43
C HIS A 520 24.60 2.40 0.10
N ILE A 521 25.22 1.47 -0.61
CA ILE A 521 26.52 0.91 -0.20
C ILE A 521 27.61 1.98 -0.18
N ASN A 522 27.59 2.93 -1.11
CA ASN A 522 28.54 4.04 -1.07
C ASN A 522 28.35 4.93 0.17
N ALA A 523 27.10 5.19 0.57
CA ALA A 523 26.80 5.92 1.80
C ALA A 523 27.26 5.13 3.04
N GLU A 524 27.05 3.82 3.05
CA GLU A 524 27.53 2.92 4.08
C GLU A 524 29.05 2.93 4.22
N ILE A 525 29.78 2.68 3.12
CA ILE A 525 31.25 2.72 3.07
C ILE A 525 31.79 4.06 3.60
N SER A 526 31.09 5.17 3.33
CA SER A 526 31.46 6.50 3.80
C SER A 526 31.23 6.73 5.30
N SER A 527 30.32 5.97 5.92
CA SER A 527 29.87 6.15 7.31
C SER A 527 30.45 5.13 8.31
N PHE A 528 30.94 3.97 7.84
CA PHE A 528 31.24 2.82 8.70
C PHE A 528 32.50 2.92 9.59
N THR A 529 32.36 2.40 10.82
CA THR A 529 33.45 2.15 11.78
C THR A 529 33.75 0.68 12.10
N THR A 530 32.90 -0.34 11.89
CA THR A 530 33.29 -1.75 12.23
C THR A 530 32.62 -2.97 11.54
N ASP A 531 31.46 -2.91 10.86
CA ASP A 531 30.82 -4.13 10.31
C ASP A 531 30.99 -4.28 8.79
N TRP A 532 32.05 -4.99 8.40
CA TRP A 532 32.39 -5.20 6.99
C TRP A 532 31.69 -6.43 6.38
N SER A 533 31.05 -7.27 7.20
CA SER A 533 30.38 -8.48 6.74
C SER A 533 29.08 -8.17 5.98
N ASP A 534 28.45 -7.04 6.31
CA ASP A 534 27.23 -6.53 5.67
C ASP A 534 27.42 -6.29 4.16
N ILE A 535 28.57 -5.74 3.77
CA ILE A 535 28.90 -5.47 2.36
C ILE A 535 28.93 -6.76 1.52
N THR A 536 29.41 -7.86 2.10
CA THR A 536 29.48 -9.15 1.41
C THR A 536 28.09 -9.77 1.28
N ASN A 537 27.25 -9.59 2.30
CA ASN A 537 25.83 -9.99 2.25
C ASN A 537 25.09 -9.17 1.19
N ASP A 538 25.27 -7.85 1.16
CA ASP A 538 24.68 -6.97 0.16
C ASP A 538 25.05 -7.37 -1.26
N TYR A 539 26.32 -7.73 -1.49
CA TYR A 539 26.77 -8.27 -2.78
C TYR A 539 26.04 -9.57 -3.13
N THR A 540 26.07 -10.54 -2.22
CA THR A 540 25.46 -11.86 -2.42
C THR A 540 23.98 -11.72 -2.74
N GLU A 541 23.29 -10.85 -2.02
CA GLU A 541 21.86 -10.71 -2.16
C GLU A 541 21.45 -9.83 -3.37
N SER A 542 22.21 -8.78 -3.72
CA SER A 542 21.77 -7.77 -4.71
C SER A 542 22.50 -7.82 -6.05
N TYR A 543 23.75 -8.29 -6.06
CA TYR A 543 24.69 -8.12 -7.18
C TYR A 543 25.04 -9.43 -7.86
N LYS A 544 25.19 -10.49 -7.05
CA LYS A 544 25.62 -11.81 -7.53
C LYS A 544 24.69 -12.40 -8.59
N LYS A 545 23.37 -12.16 -8.49
CA LYS A 545 22.34 -12.57 -9.47
C LYS A 545 22.56 -12.05 -10.89
N TRP A 546 23.23 -10.89 -11.03
CA TRP A 546 23.50 -10.28 -12.34
C TRP A 546 24.77 -10.83 -12.98
N THR A 547 25.65 -11.40 -12.18
CA THR A 547 27.01 -11.79 -12.58
C THR A 547 27.21 -13.29 -12.41
N GLU A 548 27.66 -13.73 -11.23
CA GLU A 548 28.05 -15.11 -10.97
C GLU A 548 26.90 -16.11 -10.99
N ASP A 549 25.72 -15.68 -10.53
CA ASP A 549 24.50 -16.50 -10.52
C ASP A 549 23.61 -16.21 -11.74
N SER A 550 24.09 -15.41 -12.70
CA SER A 550 23.32 -15.11 -13.90
C SER A 550 23.10 -16.38 -14.72
N PRO A 551 21.86 -16.69 -15.14
CA PRO A 551 21.59 -17.82 -16.03
C PRO A 551 22.18 -17.61 -17.43
N THR A 552 22.72 -16.42 -17.71
CA THR A 552 23.21 -15.99 -19.01
C THR A 552 24.62 -15.45 -18.86
N ILE A 553 25.57 -16.00 -19.61
CA ILE A 553 26.97 -15.60 -19.53
C ILE A 553 27.42 -14.95 -20.82
N SER A 554 28.03 -13.78 -20.71
CA SER A 554 28.68 -13.11 -21.83
C SER A 554 30.05 -13.73 -22.14
N ASN A 555 30.55 -13.47 -23.34
CA ASN A 555 31.93 -13.77 -23.70
C ASN A 555 32.93 -13.04 -22.80
N GLU A 556 32.64 -11.80 -22.38
CA GLU A 556 33.48 -11.06 -21.44
C GLU A 556 33.46 -11.68 -20.04
N TRP A 557 32.32 -12.19 -19.57
CA TRP A 557 32.27 -12.95 -18.32
C TRP A 557 33.15 -14.21 -18.39
N THR A 558 33.07 -14.94 -19.50
CA THR A 558 33.89 -16.15 -19.73
C THR A 558 35.39 -15.81 -19.68
N ARG A 559 35.79 -14.66 -20.23
CA ARG A 559 37.17 -14.17 -20.14
C ARG A 559 37.56 -13.79 -18.73
N LEU A 560 36.69 -13.11 -17.98
CA LEU A 560 36.96 -12.74 -16.59
C LEU A 560 37.20 -13.97 -15.71
N VAL A 561 36.32 -14.97 -15.79
CA VAL A 561 36.45 -16.24 -15.04
C VAL A 561 37.76 -16.96 -15.37
N GLY A 562 38.21 -16.91 -16.63
CA GLY A 562 39.48 -17.49 -17.07
C GLY A 562 40.72 -16.66 -16.74
N THR A 563 40.56 -15.45 -16.18
CA THR A 563 41.66 -14.51 -15.94
C THR A 563 42.05 -14.47 -14.45
N PRO A 564 43.30 -14.81 -14.11
CA PRO A 564 43.89 -14.53 -12.80
C PRO A 564 43.77 -13.05 -12.42
N LEU A 565 43.06 -12.73 -11.35
CA LEU A 565 43.00 -11.36 -10.83
C LEU A 565 44.25 -11.04 -10.00
N THR A 566 44.63 -9.76 -9.95
CA THR A 566 45.71 -9.30 -9.08
C THR A 566 45.31 -9.38 -7.62
N SER A 567 46.22 -9.85 -6.77
CA SER A 567 45.99 -9.93 -5.32
C SER A 567 45.65 -8.57 -4.71
N VAL A 568 44.69 -8.56 -3.80
CA VAL A 568 44.34 -7.41 -2.95
C VAL A 568 45.39 -7.17 -1.85
N ASP A 569 46.07 -8.23 -1.41
CA ASP A 569 47.19 -8.13 -0.47
C ASP A 569 48.42 -7.53 -1.16
N PRO A 570 48.88 -6.32 -0.76
CA PRO A 570 50.03 -5.66 -1.38
C PRO A 570 51.37 -6.36 -1.08
N THR A 571 51.39 -7.33 -0.16
CA THR A 571 52.57 -8.14 0.17
C THR A 571 52.63 -9.44 -0.62
N SER A 572 51.53 -9.82 -1.29
CA SER A 572 51.48 -11.01 -2.12
C SER A 572 52.08 -10.74 -3.50
N THR A 573 53.03 -11.58 -3.89
CA THR A 573 53.59 -11.63 -5.26
C THR A 573 52.95 -12.74 -6.10
N ALA A 574 51.97 -13.46 -5.55
CA ALA A 574 51.24 -14.51 -6.24
C ALA A 574 50.10 -13.91 -7.07
N ALA A 575 50.00 -14.30 -8.34
CA ALA A 575 48.78 -14.09 -9.11
C ALA A 575 47.63 -14.88 -8.44
N ALA A 576 46.46 -14.27 -8.25
CA ALA A 576 45.31 -15.02 -7.74
C ALA A 576 44.92 -16.09 -8.77
N ALA A 577 44.47 -17.26 -8.31
CA ALA A 577 43.96 -18.26 -9.24
C ALA A 577 42.72 -17.74 -9.97
N ALA A 578 42.54 -18.16 -11.22
CA ALA A 578 41.27 -18.00 -11.93
C ALA A 578 40.15 -18.62 -11.08
N SER A 579 39.01 -17.94 -10.96
CA SER A 579 37.90 -18.32 -10.08
C SER A 579 36.58 -18.32 -10.87
N PRO A 580 35.69 -19.31 -10.67
CA PRO A 580 34.33 -19.27 -11.21
C PRO A 580 33.48 -18.15 -10.59
N SER A 581 33.91 -17.63 -9.44
CA SER A 581 33.30 -16.51 -8.71
C SER A 581 34.32 -15.38 -8.52
N PRO A 582 34.78 -14.75 -9.62
CA PRO A 582 35.90 -13.81 -9.56
C PRO A 582 35.56 -12.53 -8.79
N ILE A 583 34.30 -12.08 -8.82
CA ILE A 583 33.88 -10.85 -8.12
C ILE A 583 33.72 -11.12 -6.63
N SER A 584 33.04 -12.20 -6.23
CA SER A 584 32.93 -12.61 -4.82
C SER A 584 34.32 -12.77 -4.20
N THR A 585 35.21 -13.51 -4.88
CA THR A 585 36.57 -13.77 -4.38
C THR A 585 37.35 -12.47 -4.17
N TYR A 586 37.22 -11.52 -5.10
CA TYR A 586 37.90 -10.23 -5.00
C TYR A 586 37.30 -9.34 -3.91
N LEU A 587 35.97 -9.35 -3.77
CA LEU A 587 35.25 -8.57 -2.78
C LEU A 587 35.58 -9.05 -1.35
N ASP A 588 35.56 -10.36 -1.10
CA ASP A 588 35.93 -10.96 0.19
C ASP A 588 37.34 -10.52 0.60
N ALA A 589 38.30 -10.58 -0.32
CA ALA A 589 39.67 -10.15 -0.07
C ALA A 589 39.77 -8.63 0.21
N ALA A 590 38.96 -7.80 -0.45
CA ALA A 590 38.89 -6.36 -0.21
C ALA A 590 38.26 -6.03 1.14
N VAL A 591 37.20 -6.74 1.52
CA VAL A 591 36.54 -6.66 2.83
C VAL A 591 37.51 -7.02 3.95
N ASP A 592 38.26 -8.13 3.80
CA ASP A 592 39.29 -8.56 4.73
C ASP A 592 40.40 -7.51 4.88
N ALA A 593 40.88 -6.93 3.76
CA ALA A 593 41.88 -5.88 3.77
C ALA A 593 41.39 -4.59 4.44
N ALA A 594 40.11 -4.25 4.29
CA ALA A 594 39.50 -3.08 4.92
C ALA A 594 39.39 -3.24 6.45
N SER A 595 39.17 -4.47 6.92
CA SER A 595 39.00 -4.82 8.33
C SER A 595 40.29 -4.71 9.17
N THR A 596 41.47 -4.89 8.57
CA THR A 596 42.77 -5.06 9.29
C THR A 596 43.69 -3.82 9.32
N SER A 597 43.24 -2.69 8.75
CA SER A 597 43.66 -1.28 8.97
C SER A 597 45.13 -0.82 8.79
N ALA A 598 45.78 -1.12 7.66
CA ALA A 598 46.81 -0.24 7.09
C ALA A 598 46.42 0.35 5.72
N ASN A 599 45.53 -0.33 4.99
CA ASN A 599 45.13 -0.01 3.62
C ASN A 599 43.63 0.27 3.48
N ARG A 600 42.97 0.70 4.56
CA ARG A 600 41.50 0.79 4.64
C ARG A 600 40.89 1.67 3.56
N ASP A 601 41.48 2.83 3.28
CA ASP A 601 40.94 3.76 2.28
C ASP A 601 41.06 3.20 0.85
N ALA A 602 42.16 2.50 0.56
CA ALA A 602 42.33 1.82 -0.71
C ALA A 602 41.33 0.66 -0.86
N ALA A 603 41.13 -0.13 0.20
CA ALA A 603 40.17 -1.23 0.19
C ALA A 603 38.72 -0.74 0.04
N LYS A 604 38.36 0.39 0.66
CA LYS A 604 37.05 1.06 0.45
C LYS A 604 36.82 1.39 -1.02
N GLU A 605 37.82 2.01 -1.66
CA GLU A 605 37.74 2.32 -3.09
C GLU A 605 37.61 1.03 -3.91
N MET A 606 38.38 -0.03 -3.61
CA MET A 606 38.29 -1.31 -4.31
C MET A 606 36.89 -1.93 -4.23
N ILE A 607 36.27 -1.93 -3.05
CA ILE A 607 34.89 -2.40 -2.83
C ILE A 607 33.92 -1.57 -3.68
N GLU A 608 33.96 -0.24 -3.55
CA GLU A 608 33.06 0.67 -4.26
C GLU A 608 33.17 0.48 -5.79
N LYS A 609 34.39 0.41 -6.33
CA LYS A 609 34.62 0.23 -7.77
C LYS A 609 34.21 -1.15 -8.26
N THR A 610 34.38 -2.19 -7.46
CA THR A 610 33.99 -3.55 -7.86
C THR A 610 32.48 -3.70 -7.92
N LEU A 611 31.78 -3.24 -6.87
CA LEU A 611 30.33 -3.29 -6.81
C LEU A 611 29.70 -2.46 -7.93
N TRP A 612 30.23 -1.26 -8.17
CA TRP A 612 29.70 -0.36 -9.17
C TRP A 612 30.14 -0.72 -10.60
N ASP A 613 31.44 -0.77 -10.90
CA ASP A 613 31.91 -0.93 -12.28
C ASP A 613 31.84 -2.37 -12.75
N ALA A 614 32.45 -3.30 -12.00
CA ALA A 614 32.56 -4.68 -12.45
C ALA A 614 31.18 -5.34 -12.51
N THR A 615 30.33 -5.13 -11.50
CA THR A 615 29.00 -5.75 -11.51
C THR A 615 28.10 -5.17 -12.59
N LEU A 616 27.99 -3.84 -12.72
CA LEU A 616 27.12 -3.26 -13.75
C LEU A 616 27.63 -3.61 -15.16
N TYR A 617 28.95 -3.57 -15.39
CA TYR A 617 29.52 -3.89 -16.69
C TYR A 617 29.25 -5.34 -17.08
N HIS A 618 29.58 -6.30 -16.21
CA HIS A 618 29.37 -7.71 -16.53
C HIS A 618 27.89 -8.09 -16.53
N GLY A 619 27.09 -7.54 -15.62
CA GLY A 619 25.65 -7.78 -15.57
C GLY A 619 24.92 -7.27 -16.80
N SER A 620 25.23 -6.05 -17.24
CA SER A 620 24.65 -5.51 -18.49
C SER A 620 25.02 -6.35 -19.70
N LEU A 621 26.29 -6.75 -19.84
CA LEU A 621 26.73 -7.58 -20.96
C LEU A 621 26.12 -8.99 -20.95
N ASN A 622 25.91 -9.59 -19.78
CA ASN A 622 25.25 -10.89 -19.65
C ASN A 622 23.82 -10.85 -20.24
N PHE A 623 23.04 -9.82 -19.89
CA PHE A 623 21.68 -9.66 -20.37
C PHE A 623 21.59 -9.15 -21.81
N LEU A 624 22.51 -8.28 -22.24
CA LEU A 624 22.61 -7.88 -23.65
C LEU A 624 23.08 -9.03 -24.55
N ASN A 625 23.87 -9.97 -24.02
CA ASN A 625 24.20 -11.20 -24.73
C ASN A 625 22.96 -12.09 -24.86
N ARG A 626 22.17 -12.25 -23.78
CA ARG A 626 20.90 -12.98 -23.82
C ARG A 626 19.92 -12.41 -24.83
N ALA A 627 19.82 -11.10 -24.91
CA ALA A 627 18.94 -10.39 -25.83
C ALA A 627 19.29 -10.58 -27.32
N GLN A 628 20.37 -11.32 -27.63
CA GLN A 628 20.73 -11.69 -29.00
C GLN A 628 20.21 -13.07 -29.41
N TYR A 629 19.71 -13.88 -28.46
CA TYR A 629 19.19 -15.21 -28.70
C TYR A 629 17.66 -15.17 -28.76
N ASP A 630 17.09 -15.80 -29.78
CA ASP A 630 15.65 -16.06 -29.89
C ASP A 630 15.31 -17.37 -29.17
N ASP A 631 14.24 -17.38 -28.38
CA ASP A 631 13.84 -18.54 -27.57
C ASP A 631 13.11 -19.62 -28.36
N ASP A 632 12.76 -19.32 -29.62
CA ASP A 632 11.87 -20.16 -30.42
C ASP A 632 12.58 -21.29 -31.19
N ASP A 633 13.91 -21.46 -31.00
CA ASP A 633 14.65 -22.50 -31.71
C ASP A 633 15.38 -23.46 -30.77
N SER A 634 14.94 -24.72 -30.81
CA SER A 634 15.51 -25.91 -30.13
C SER A 634 16.99 -26.22 -30.46
N ASN A 635 17.73 -25.27 -31.04
CA ASN A 635 19.12 -25.41 -31.46
C ASN A 635 19.99 -24.27 -30.90
N PRO A 636 20.75 -24.50 -29.80
CA PRO A 636 21.59 -23.49 -29.14
C PRO A 636 22.77 -22.96 -29.96
N SER A 637 22.97 -23.45 -31.20
CA SER A 637 24.24 -23.29 -31.91
C SER A 637 24.25 -22.31 -33.08
N ASN A 638 23.16 -21.62 -33.44
CA ASN A 638 23.18 -20.85 -34.70
C ASN A 638 22.40 -19.53 -34.85
N ASN A 639 21.64 -19.01 -33.88
CA ASN A 639 20.86 -17.78 -34.11
C ASN A 639 21.25 -16.64 -33.15
N ILE A 640 22.43 -16.05 -33.38
CA ILE A 640 22.57 -14.61 -33.11
C ILE A 640 21.61 -13.91 -34.07
N CYS A 641 20.88 -12.89 -33.65
CA CYS A 641 19.96 -12.11 -34.51
C CYS A 641 20.66 -11.61 -35.81
N VAL A 642 20.69 -12.42 -36.88
CA VAL A 642 21.24 -12.04 -38.20
C VAL A 642 20.15 -11.85 -39.26
N ASP A 643 18.90 -12.20 -38.97
CA ASP A 643 17.77 -12.00 -39.88
C ASP A 643 16.89 -10.84 -39.42
N SER A 644 16.75 -9.83 -40.28
CA SER A 644 15.89 -8.65 -40.10
C SER A 644 14.38 -8.95 -40.07
N THR A 645 13.97 -10.21 -40.25
CA THR A 645 12.56 -10.61 -40.41
C THR A 645 11.93 -11.28 -39.19
N THR A 646 12.69 -11.63 -38.14
CA THR A 646 12.13 -12.23 -36.92
C THR A 646 11.74 -11.16 -35.91
N THR A 647 10.49 -11.22 -35.46
CA THR A 647 9.99 -10.36 -34.38
C THR A 647 10.62 -10.83 -33.07
N ARG A 648 11.35 -9.97 -32.36
CA ARG A 648 11.96 -10.33 -31.06
C ARG A 648 10.88 -10.84 -30.10
N SER A 649 11.14 -11.98 -29.45
CA SER A 649 10.28 -12.49 -28.37
C SER A 649 10.17 -11.49 -27.21
N ALA A 650 9.13 -11.64 -26.38
CA ALA A 650 8.98 -10.83 -25.17
C ALA A 650 10.18 -10.99 -24.21
N ALA A 651 10.72 -12.21 -24.07
CA ALA A 651 11.90 -12.51 -23.27
C ALA A 651 13.16 -11.80 -23.81
N THR A 652 13.35 -11.79 -25.13
CA THR A 652 14.47 -11.10 -25.79
C THR A 652 14.38 -9.59 -25.60
N LYS A 653 13.18 -8.99 -25.75
CA LYS A 653 12.95 -7.56 -25.49
C LYS A 653 13.21 -7.20 -24.02
N LEU A 654 12.73 -8.02 -23.09
CA LEU A 654 12.92 -7.79 -21.66
C LEU A 654 14.39 -7.95 -21.23
N ALA A 655 15.12 -8.93 -21.76
CA ALA A 655 16.56 -9.06 -21.52
C ALA A 655 17.33 -7.83 -22.01
N TRP A 656 16.91 -7.26 -23.15
CA TRP A 656 17.44 -6.00 -23.65
C TRP A 656 17.16 -4.84 -22.68
N ASP A 657 15.92 -4.74 -22.21
CA ASP A 657 15.51 -3.70 -21.25
C ASP A 657 16.26 -3.81 -19.91
N ILE A 658 16.47 -5.03 -19.40
CA ILE A 658 17.28 -5.27 -18.20
C ILE A 658 18.72 -4.81 -18.42
N GLY A 659 19.33 -5.18 -19.55
CA GLY A 659 20.68 -4.74 -19.91
C GLY A 659 20.79 -3.22 -20.01
N ALA A 660 19.79 -2.56 -20.61
CA ALA A 660 19.69 -1.11 -20.70
C ALA A 660 19.53 -0.46 -19.32
N ALA A 661 18.67 -1.01 -18.46
CA ALA A 661 18.47 -0.54 -17.09
C ALA A 661 19.77 -0.60 -16.26
N LEU A 662 20.56 -1.67 -16.37
CA LEU A 662 21.87 -1.76 -15.68
C LEU A 662 22.90 -0.73 -16.20
N ILE A 663 22.83 -0.35 -17.48
CA ILE A 663 23.72 0.67 -18.07
C ILE A 663 23.32 2.08 -17.66
N ILE A 664 22.03 2.38 -17.75
CA ILE A 664 21.49 3.74 -17.61
C ILE A 664 21.18 4.06 -16.14
N GLY A 665 20.64 3.08 -15.41
CA GLY A 665 20.18 3.23 -14.03
C GLY A 665 19.25 4.41 -13.82
N ASP A 666 19.20 4.91 -12.59
CA ASP A 666 18.49 6.15 -12.22
C ASP A 666 19.34 7.44 -12.39
N GLY A 667 20.56 7.33 -12.92
CA GLY A 667 21.45 8.47 -13.13
C GLY A 667 22.87 8.27 -12.60
N TYR A 668 23.22 8.92 -11.47
CA TYR A 668 24.63 9.12 -11.04
C TYR A 668 25.37 7.80 -10.79
N TYR A 669 24.73 6.82 -10.16
CA TYR A 669 25.32 5.53 -9.79
C TYR A 669 25.12 4.45 -10.86
N SER A 670 25.25 4.84 -12.13
CA SER A 670 25.18 3.96 -13.30
C SER A 670 26.49 3.99 -14.09
N ILE A 671 26.61 3.13 -15.11
CA ILE A 671 27.74 3.17 -16.06
C ILE A 671 27.78 4.53 -16.76
N LEU A 672 26.62 5.04 -17.21
CA LEU A 672 26.53 6.32 -17.90
C LEU A 672 26.81 7.51 -16.98
N GLY A 673 26.31 7.48 -15.73
CA GLY A 673 26.59 8.52 -14.74
C GLY A 673 28.09 8.67 -14.49
N ARG A 674 28.80 7.55 -14.42
CA ARG A 674 30.26 7.50 -14.28
C ARG A 674 30.99 7.94 -15.54
N ALA A 675 30.55 7.53 -16.72
CA ALA A 675 31.12 7.97 -17.99
C ALA A 675 31.04 9.51 -18.13
N ASN A 676 29.91 10.12 -17.75
CA ASN A 676 29.75 11.57 -17.74
C ASN A 676 30.68 12.25 -16.73
N LYS A 677 30.79 11.72 -15.52
CA LYS A 677 31.72 12.25 -14.50
C LYS A 677 33.17 12.23 -14.99
N ARG A 678 33.63 11.10 -15.52
CA ARG A 678 35.00 10.96 -16.04
C ARG A 678 35.23 11.83 -17.27
N GLY A 679 34.26 11.90 -18.18
CA GLY A 679 34.34 12.78 -19.35
C GLY A 679 34.44 14.27 -18.99
N ALA A 680 33.96 14.69 -17.83
CA ALA A 680 34.13 16.06 -17.33
C ALA A 680 35.47 16.28 -16.59
N GLU A 681 36.12 15.21 -16.12
CA GLU A 681 37.44 15.26 -15.46
C GLU A 681 38.60 15.30 -16.45
N PHE A 682 38.46 14.65 -17.61
CA PHE A 682 39.39 14.72 -18.74
C PHE A 682 39.21 16.02 -19.53
#